data_AF-A0A952R610-F1
#
_entry.id   AF-A0A952R610-F1
#
_cell.length_a   1.000
_cell.length_b   1.000
_cell.length_c   1.000
_cell.angle_alpha   90.00
_cell.angle_beta   90.00
_cell.angle_gamma   90.00
#
_symmetry.space_group_name_H-M   'P 1'
#
loop_
_entity.id
_entity.type
_entity.pdbx_description
1 polymer ?
#
loop_
_entity_poly.entity_id
_entity_poly.type
_entity_poly.pdbx_seq_one_letter_code
_entity_poly.pdbx_strand_id
1 'polypeptide(L)'
;MRPLITRLTLTLGTIGLCSFSALGCASDDSDVGATGGNAGTAGAAGSAGTAGSGGTGGIGPGDTLKITTCPNPPAPAGGPGADVCTVATGAGSSTLISGDVLVPGEVFEGGSVVFDAAGTITCVGCDCEAPDATQIVCPEAVVSPGLINAHDHVGWMNGEPWVAADAGVDPALRWEHRHDWRRGRRGHPSIDEAGGGASMDEKAYGELRFALAGSTAVFGSGDISGILRDLDRTGSGQSGLGQPGAVYNTFPLGDGSNGVQFATGCNYPDIANPPGSGVRAFVPHVSEGIDQEARNEFLCLTGQGSGSKQTLNDRGAIIHGVGLTPVDVAHMASTGIDLIWSPRSNISLYGDTAAVTLMARSGVNIGLGTDWLPSGSMNMLRELRCADDLNRNNFGGYFSDQQLWLMATLGSARALAQDNAIGVLVPGHQADIAVFANAGRRHHRAVLDATVAEVALVLRGGQPVTGNSAVVAQLASGCDELGSLCGTPKRACLTRDIGKSWSALQSAVGTPSYTLEDCGAPPNEPTCLPHRSLPDDVVNGSSLYTGMSSANDRDGDGIPDDQDNCPDVFNPVRPLDGGSQADFDGDSVGDVCDPCPLEADVTTCATFNPGDSDNDGVPNERDNCPDIANPDQADRDDDGKGDACDACPEDANPGPLGCPYDIATIKTTSALEGQRVAVYGAVVTAVGQDGFFIQKNASAPEDHAAVFVYIGSGAKPAISDVVDVTGATRATFYEQVQLNSVTWVDTGTDATLSPRVLTAAQVTAMMTAGSATPLEGQLITVQDVTVSDDDPPGGTGDTDNINEFELEGGLRVDDAMWPDGTPFIDPFPSVGERFPALSGPVAFRNGYLKILPRTSSDILFGDADVQDFGATKVYQRVGAAGDTLPAALVLNLTRASVSGISVEVLSANTAVATVPGSPFTIAAGESSITIPVTGVAPGVTTLTARRVGETTEVTVELEVLAADAVPAVVSITPNPAQVLINEVRTFTATLAHPAPAAGMALPIDVTGGIGTAPATLDVLDGEQVVTFDFTAASTAGAGTLSIDGVTTDINVLEPPPPVDLSGWQLQDLGPSGRTFTLPAGTEIEVGGYLIIARNATRAEFEEKYQITLGPRVAFVIAGANLVINGAESYTLTNLASTLVDGPTLPQPASGNRNYQRLQPVADPSLASSWLSQTATVTNATPGSGQGPGNGAGVYISEVADLGGTGNFDFEFVEVHYDGG
;
A
#
# COMPACT_ATOMS: atom_id res chain seq x y z
N MET A 1 54.80 -13.07 -47.10
CA MET A 1 55.53 -12.93 -48.40
C MET A 1 55.37 -11.48 -48.88
N ARG A 2 56.13 -11.02 -49.89
CA ARG A 2 56.07 -9.67 -50.53
C ARG A 2 56.22 -9.83 -52.05
N PRO A 3 55.66 -8.95 -52.91
CA PRO A 3 56.08 -7.54 -53.14
C PRO A 3 55.00 -6.51 -52.76
N LEU A 4 55.24 -5.26 -52.32
CA LEU A 4 56.06 -4.12 -52.80
C LEU A 4 55.42 -3.28 -53.94
N ILE A 5 55.06 -2.03 -53.61
CA ILE A 5 55.47 -0.74 -54.22
C ILE A 5 54.88 0.42 -53.37
N THR A 6 55.32 1.69 -53.51
CA THR A 6 56.41 2.25 -52.68
C THR A 6 56.40 3.81 -52.65
N ARG A 7 56.40 4.41 -51.43
CA ARG A 7 56.65 5.84 -51.08
C ARG A 7 55.55 6.86 -51.51
N LEU A 8 55.43 8.07 -50.94
CA LEU A 8 56.35 9.06 -50.29
C LEU A 8 55.51 9.82 -49.20
N THR A 9 55.83 10.02 -47.90
CA THR A 9 56.92 10.78 -47.20
C THR A 9 57.04 12.26 -47.62
N LEU A 10 57.17 13.30 -46.78
CA LEU A 10 57.20 13.51 -45.31
C LEU A 10 56.74 15.00 -45.05
N THR A 11 56.95 15.80 -43.97
CA THR A 11 57.90 15.88 -42.82
C THR A 11 57.44 16.94 -41.78
N LEU A 12 57.67 16.70 -40.48
CA LEU A 12 57.86 17.67 -39.36
C LEU A 12 56.74 18.66 -38.94
N GLY A 13 56.60 19.02 -37.65
CA GLY A 13 57.25 18.45 -36.46
C GLY A 13 57.11 19.17 -35.10
N THR A 14 57.30 18.38 -34.04
CA THR A 14 58.03 18.67 -32.76
C THR A 14 57.55 19.73 -31.74
N ILE A 15 57.28 19.23 -30.50
CA ILE A 15 57.85 19.63 -29.17
C ILE A 15 57.62 21.10 -28.70
N GLY A 16 57.20 21.41 -27.46
CA GLY A 16 56.85 20.60 -26.27
C GLY A 16 57.38 21.18 -24.95
N LEU A 17 56.83 20.73 -23.80
CA LEU A 17 57.30 20.90 -22.40
C LEU A 17 57.31 22.29 -21.72
N CYS A 18 56.70 22.31 -20.52
CA CYS A 18 57.13 22.98 -19.26
C CYS A 18 56.98 24.50 -19.01
N SER A 19 56.07 24.80 -18.05
CA SER A 19 56.38 25.41 -16.73
C SER A 19 56.27 26.93 -16.48
N PHE A 20 55.27 27.25 -15.63
CA PHE A 20 55.30 28.15 -14.46
C PHE A 20 55.35 29.71 -14.57
N SER A 21 54.77 30.30 -13.52
CA SER A 21 55.02 31.65 -12.92
C SER A 21 54.48 32.94 -13.56
N ALA A 22 53.22 33.25 -13.24
CA ALA A 22 52.80 34.28 -12.25
C ALA A 22 53.00 35.81 -12.48
N LEU A 23 52.11 36.57 -11.79
CA LEU A 23 51.98 38.04 -11.64
C LEU A 23 51.59 38.88 -12.86
N GLY A 24 50.58 39.75 -12.68
CA GLY A 24 50.34 40.90 -13.58
C GLY A 24 48.93 41.50 -13.54
N CYS A 25 48.56 42.23 -12.48
CA CYS A 25 47.33 43.04 -12.47
C CYS A 25 47.46 44.27 -13.40
N ALA A 26 46.41 44.59 -14.16
CA ALA A 26 46.03 45.95 -14.54
C ALA A 26 44.57 45.97 -15.06
N SER A 27 43.86 47.08 -14.80
CA SER A 27 42.55 47.39 -15.38
C SER A 27 42.67 47.94 -16.81
N ASP A 28 41.56 47.96 -17.56
CA ASP A 28 40.87 49.22 -17.92
C ASP A 28 39.64 48.95 -18.83
N ASP A 29 38.45 49.17 -18.25
CA ASP A 29 37.27 49.93 -18.71
C ASP A 29 36.95 50.17 -20.23
N SER A 30 35.68 50.53 -20.49
CA SER A 30 35.08 51.13 -21.70
C SER A 30 34.64 50.22 -22.88
N ASP A 31 33.41 49.71 -22.77
CA ASP A 31 32.19 50.19 -23.48
C ASP A 31 32.17 50.41 -25.03
N VAL A 32 30.94 50.45 -25.58
CA VAL A 32 30.51 50.94 -26.91
C VAL A 32 30.65 50.01 -28.15
N GLY A 33 29.57 49.27 -28.42
CA GLY A 33 28.66 49.70 -29.51
C GLY A 33 28.80 49.16 -30.96
N ALA A 34 28.05 48.09 -31.23
CA ALA A 34 27.04 47.99 -32.32
C ALA A 34 27.40 47.92 -33.84
N THR A 35 26.43 47.36 -34.58
CA THR A 35 26.14 47.43 -36.03
C THR A 35 26.82 46.47 -37.03
N GLY A 36 26.01 46.00 -38.00
CA GLY A 36 26.48 45.85 -39.40
C GLY A 36 26.69 44.45 -39.97
N GLY A 37 25.63 43.65 -40.17
CA GLY A 37 25.70 42.42 -41.00
C GLY A 37 25.55 42.66 -42.51
N ASN A 38 25.78 41.63 -43.33
CA ASN A 38 25.24 41.54 -44.70
C ASN A 38 25.14 40.07 -45.20
N ALA A 39 24.25 39.80 -46.15
CA ALA A 39 23.87 38.46 -46.59
C ALA A 39 24.73 37.86 -47.73
N GLY A 40 24.71 36.52 -47.87
CA GLY A 40 25.67 35.76 -48.71
C GLY A 40 25.13 34.62 -49.59
N THR A 41 23.81 34.48 -49.78
CA THR A 41 23.12 33.56 -50.74
C THR A 41 23.35 32.04 -50.63
N ALA A 42 22.25 31.27 -50.64
CA ALA A 42 22.25 29.81 -50.54
C ALA A 42 22.50 29.07 -51.86
N GLY A 43 22.85 27.78 -51.75
CA GLY A 43 22.81 26.81 -52.85
C GLY A 43 22.37 25.44 -52.33
N ALA A 44 21.12 25.06 -52.60
CA ALA A 44 20.49 23.87 -52.01
C ALA A 44 20.49 22.66 -52.96
N ALA A 45 20.82 21.48 -52.42
CA ALA A 45 20.53 20.17 -52.99
C ALA A 45 20.47 19.16 -51.83
N GLY A 46 19.27 18.64 -51.53
CA GLY A 46 19.03 17.89 -50.29
C GLY A 46 19.23 16.37 -50.39
N SER A 47 19.46 15.76 -49.24
CA SER A 47 19.18 14.36 -48.94
C SER A 47 18.47 14.30 -47.59
N ALA A 48 17.44 13.47 -47.46
CA ALA A 48 16.74 13.33 -46.17
C ALA A 48 17.58 12.54 -45.17
N GLY A 49 17.50 12.93 -43.90
CA GLY A 49 18.19 12.29 -42.77
C GLY A 49 17.89 13.02 -41.47
N THR A 50 16.94 12.48 -40.70
CA THR A 50 16.71 12.67 -39.25
C THR A 50 17.18 13.99 -38.61
N ALA A 51 16.22 14.87 -38.31
CA ALA A 51 16.26 15.62 -37.05
C ALA A 51 16.07 14.64 -35.87
N GLY A 52 16.42 14.97 -34.62
CA GLY A 52 17.07 16.19 -34.11
C GLY A 52 16.63 16.49 -32.68
N SER A 53 17.59 16.64 -31.77
CA SER A 53 17.43 17.01 -30.36
C SER A 53 18.79 17.51 -29.84
N GLY A 54 18.92 18.45 -28.90
CA GLY A 54 17.87 19.20 -28.20
C GLY A 54 18.42 19.78 -26.88
N GLY A 55 19.54 20.51 -26.97
CA GLY A 55 20.41 20.80 -25.83
C GLY A 55 19.79 21.62 -24.69
N THR A 56 20.36 21.43 -23.51
CA THR A 56 19.92 22.00 -22.22
C THR A 56 20.06 23.53 -22.15
N GLY A 57 18.97 24.25 -22.41
CA GLY A 57 18.89 25.72 -22.37
C GLY A 57 18.86 26.32 -20.95
N GLY A 58 19.89 26.10 -20.15
CA GLY A 58 20.12 26.83 -18.90
C GLY A 58 20.80 28.18 -19.16
N ILE A 59 20.39 29.23 -18.43
CA ILE A 59 20.97 30.58 -18.50
C ILE A 59 21.30 31.01 -17.07
N GLY A 60 22.59 31.19 -16.79
CA GLY A 60 23.08 31.62 -15.47
C GLY A 60 22.90 33.13 -15.24
N PRO A 61 23.17 33.64 -14.03
CA PRO A 61 23.13 35.07 -13.72
C PRO A 61 24.14 35.86 -14.56
N GLY A 62 23.70 36.39 -15.71
CA GLY A 62 24.51 37.15 -16.66
C GLY A 62 24.53 36.58 -18.10
N ASP A 63 24.02 35.38 -18.33
CA ASP A 63 23.91 34.82 -19.69
C ASP A 63 22.86 35.55 -20.53
N THR A 64 23.12 35.70 -21.84
CA THR A 64 22.24 36.44 -22.74
C THR A 64 21.14 35.56 -23.33
N LEU A 65 19.88 35.80 -22.94
CA LEU A 65 18.70 35.16 -23.52
C LEU A 65 18.69 35.25 -25.05
N LYS A 66 18.65 34.09 -25.72
CA LYS A 66 18.65 34.02 -27.19
C LYS A 66 17.27 34.41 -27.72
N ILE A 67 17.21 35.50 -28.49
CA ILE A 67 15.98 35.94 -29.15
C ILE A 67 16.07 35.62 -30.64
N THR A 68 15.17 34.77 -31.13
CA THR A 68 15.08 34.36 -32.53
C THR A 68 13.77 34.87 -33.12
N THR A 69 13.80 36.01 -33.82
CA THR A 69 12.62 36.57 -34.49
C THR A 69 12.28 35.80 -35.76
N CYS A 70 11.11 35.19 -35.80
CA CYS A 70 10.70 34.28 -36.88
C CYS A 70 10.26 35.01 -38.17
N PRO A 71 10.42 34.38 -39.36
CA PRO A 71 10.09 35.01 -40.63
C PRO A 71 8.58 35.00 -40.91
N ASN A 72 8.02 36.18 -41.19
CA ASN A 72 6.57 36.40 -41.41
C ASN A 72 5.72 36.16 -40.14
N PRO A 73 5.97 36.88 -39.03
CA PRO A 73 5.15 36.75 -37.83
C PRO A 73 3.68 37.05 -38.16
N PRO A 74 2.72 36.38 -37.47
CA PRO A 74 1.31 36.57 -37.75
C PRO A 74 0.88 38.03 -37.60
N ALA A 75 0.07 38.52 -38.54
CA ALA A 75 -0.45 39.88 -38.48
C ALA A 75 -1.29 40.08 -37.20
N PRO A 76 -1.19 41.23 -36.50
CA PRO A 76 -2.01 41.53 -35.33
C PRO A 76 -3.49 41.27 -35.55
N ALA A 77 -4.16 40.83 -34.48
CA ALA A 77 -5.61 40.66 -34.47
C ALA A 77 -6.33 42.00 -34.74
N GLY A 78 -7.65 41.94 -34.95
CA GLY A 78 -8.45 43.08 -35.36
C GLY A 78 -8.39 44.29 -34.41
N GLY A 79 -8.88 45.44 -34.89
CA GLY A 79 -8.85 46.69 -34.13
C GLY A 79 -9.59 46.68 -32.77
N PRO A 80 -9.51 47.78 -32.00
CA PRO A 80 -9.77 47.81 -30.56
C PRO A 80 -11.00 47.04 -30.08
N GLY A 81 -10.76 46.05 -29.22
CA GLY A 81 -11.80 45.16 -28.67
C GLY A 81 -11.84 43.76 -29.29
N ALA A 82 -10.89 43.40 -30.16
CA ALA A 82 -10.63 42.00 -30.50
C ALA A 82 -9.97 41.25 -29.33
N ASP A 83 -10.06 39.91 -29.36
CA ASP A 83 -9.29 39.02 -28.48
C ASP A 83 -7.83 38.93 -28.95
N VAL A 84 -6.89 38.67 -28.03
CA VAL A 84 -5.45 38.56 -28.36
C VAL A 84 -5.12 37.30 -29.16
N CYS A 85 -6.01 36.30 -29.11
CA CYS A 85 -5.94 35.07 -29.89
C CYS A 85 -7.13 34.98 -30.86
N THR A 86 -6.88 34.50 -32.07
CA THR A 86 -7.90 34.13 -33.06
C THR A 86 -7.81 32.65 -33.41
N VAL A 87 -8.93 32.02 -33.74
CA VAL A 87 -9.01 30.58 -34.04
C VAL A 87 -9.50 30.37 -35.47
N ALA A 88 -8.88 29.45 -36.21
CA ALA A 88 -9.36 28.97 -37.49
C ALA A 88 -9.31 27.43 -37.51
N THR A 89 -10.47 26.79 -37.59
CA THR A 89 -10.61 25.33 -37.56
C THR A 89 -9.92 24.67 -38.75
N GLY A 90 -9.09 23.66 -38.47
CA GLY A 90 -8.36 22.89 -39.48
C GLY A 90 -9.21 21.83 -40.20
N ALA A 91 -8.58 21.13 -41.14
CA ALA A 91 -9.13 19.95 -41.81
C ALA A 91 -8.63 18.62 -41.22
N GLY A 92 -7.50 18.66 -40.50
CA GLY A 92 -6.90 17.55 -39.76
C GLY A 92 -7.19 17.62 -38.26
N SER A 93 -6.52 16.75 -37.50
CA SER A 93 -6.75 16.55 -36.05
C SER A 93 -5.65 17.11 -35.14
N SER A 94 -4.64 17.77 -35.70
CA SER A 94 -3.58 18.48 -34.97
C SER A 94 -3.95 19.95 -34.74
N THR A 95 -3.24 20.60 -33.81
CA THR A 95 -3.38 22.04 -33.52
C THR A 95 -2.02 22.72 -33.62
N LEU A 96 -2.01 23.97 -34.11
CA LEU A 96 -0.85 24.86 -34.15
C LEU A 96 -1.18 26.13 -33.38
N ILE A 97 -0.34 26.50 -32.41
CA ILE A 97 -0.41 27.78 -31.70
C ILE A 97 0.76 28.66 -32.16
N SER A 98 0.50 29.92 -32.50
CA SER A 98 1.51 30.88 -32.94
C SER A 98 1.47 32.17 -32.10
N GLY A 99 2.64 32.72 -31.80
CA GLY A 99 2.86 33.82 -30.86
C GLY A 99 4.34 33.87 -30.43
N ASP A 100 4.68 34.58 -29.37
CA ASP A 100 6.05 34.56 -28.82
C ASP A 100 6.24 33.30 -27.97
N VAL A 101 6.95 32.29 -28.48
CA VAL A 101 7.09 30.98 -27.81
C VAL A 101 8.30 30.97 -26.88
N LEU A 102 8.08 30.62 -25.61
CA LEU A 102 9.14 30.46 -24.60
C LEU A 102 9.65 29.02 -24.54
N VAL A 103 10.97 28.84 -24.58
CA VAL A 103 11.66 27.60 -24.22
C VAL A 103 12.86 27.93 -23.29
N PRO A 104 13.43 26.97 -22.56
CA PRO A 104 14.67 27.18 -21.82
C PRO A 104 15.76 27.75 -22.75
N GLY A 105 16.40 28.86 -22.33
CA GLY A 105 17.50 29.52 -23.05
C GLY A 105 17.12 30.33 -24.31
N GLU A 106 15.92 30.17 -24.88
CA GLU A 106 15.54 30.80 -26.16
C GLU A 106 14.07 31.26 -26.23
N VAL A 107 13.82 32.34 -26.96
CA VAL A 107 12.47 32.81 -27.31
C VAL A 107 12.33 32.93 -28.83
N PHE A 108 11.28 32.31 -29.36
CA PHE A 108 10.90 32.42 -30.77
C PHE A 108 9.82 33.50 -30.94
N GLU A 109 10.22 34.73 -31.26
CA GLU A 109 9.26 35.84 -31.45
C GLU A 109 8.45 35.60 -32.72
N GLY A 110 7.11 35.53 -32.59
CA GLY A 110 6.22 35.07 -33.66
C GLY A 110 6.45 33.63 -34.13
N GLY A 111 7.03 32.77 -33.28
CA GLY A 111 7.20 31.34 -33.52
C GLY A 111 5.90 30.53 -33.43
N SER A 112 6.02 29.20 -33.38
CA SER A 112 4.87 28.30 -33.27
C SER A 112 5.16 26.98 -32.52
N VAL A 113 4.09 26.39 -32.01
CA VAL A 113 4.03 25.07 -31.36
C VAL A 113 2.98 24.23 -32.07
N VAL A 114 3.30 22.98 -32.44
CA VAL A 114 2.36 22.03 -33.06
C VAL A 114 2.21 20.81 -32.18
N PHE A 115 0.98 20.37 -31.93
CA PHE A 115 0.67 19.13 -31.22
C PHE A 115 -0.40 18.29 -31.93
N ASP A 116 -0.37 16.98 -31.68
CA ASP A 116 -1.25 15.99 -32.31
C ASP A 116 -2.61 15.83 -31.59
N ALA A 117 -3.41 14.86 -32.04
CA ALA A 117 -4.73 14.58 -31.47
C ALA A 117 -4.71 13.90 -30.08
N ALA A 118 -3.56 13.38 -29.64
CA ALA A 118 -3.32 12.82 -28.32
C ALA A 118 -2.71 13.84 -27.33
N GLY A 119 -2.46 15.08 -27.80
CA GLY A 119 -1.82 16.13 -27.02
C GLY A 119 -0.29 16.11 -27.10
N THR A 120 0.33 15.24 -27.89
CA THR A 120 1.80 15.16 -28.00
C THR A 120 2.34 16.33 -28.81
N ILE A 121 3.29 17.10 -28.28
CA ILE A 121 4.02 18.13 -29.03
C ILE A 121 4.86 17.43 -30.12
N THR A 122 4.86 18.01 -31.32
CA THR A 122 5.53 17.46 -32.52
C THR A 122 6.48 18.46 -33.19
N CYS A 123 6.29 19.77 -32.97
CA CYS A 123 7.21 20.81 -33.43
C CYS A 123 7.15 22.03 -32.50
N VAL A 124 8.30 22.67 -32.28
CA VAL A 124 8.44 23.97 -31.61
C VAL A 124 9.51 24.79 -32.34
N GLY A 125 9.24 26.06 -32.63
CA GLY A 125 10.19 26.98 -33.26
C GLY A 125 9.59 27.82 -34.39
N CYS A 126 10.44 28.37 -35.27
CA CYS A 126 10.00 29.24 -36.37
C CYS A 126 9.43 28.49 -37.60
N ASP A 127 9.94 27.30 -37.89
CA ASP A 127 9.69 26.61 -39.17
C ASP A 127 8.62 25.49 -39.07
N CYS A 128 7.72 25.59 -38.10
CA CYS A 128 6.69 24.57 -37.84
C CYS A 128 5.49 24.70 -38.79
N GLU A 129 5.51 23.96 -39.90
CA GLU A 129 4.38 23.88 -40.84
C GLU A 129 3.35 22.80 -40.45
N ALA A 130 2.09 23.19 -40.25
CA ALA A 130 0.97 22.25 -40.12
C ALA A 130 -0.31 22.79 -40.82
N PRO A 131 -0.37 22.77 -42.16
CA PRO A 131 -1.38 23.50 -42.94
C PRO A 131 -2.83 23.02 -42.75
N ASP A 132 -3.03 21.74 -42.39
CA ASP A 132 -4.35 21.17 -42.09
C ASP A 132 -4.72 21.29 -40.60
N ALA A 133 -3.83 21.76 -39.73
CA ALA A 133 -4.09 21.88 -38.29
C ALA A 133 -5.07 23.01 -37.96
N THR A 134 -5.77 22.89 -36.82
CA THR A 134 -6.50 24.03 -36.25
C THR A 134 -5.49 25.08 -35.81
N GLN A 135 -5.63 26.29 -36.36
CA GLN A 135 -4.72 27.41 -36.12
C GLN A 135 -5.24 28.25 -34.95
N ILE A 136 -4.38 28.48 -33.96
CA ILE A 136 -4.59 29.41 -32.86
C ILE A 136 -3.52 30.50 -33.01
N VAL A 137 -3.94 31.69 -33.39
CA VAL A 137 -3.04 32.77 -33.83
C VAL A 137 -3.11 33.92 -32.83
N CYS A 138 -2.06 34.05 -32.02
CA CYS A 138 -1.98 34.94 -30.86
C CYS A 138 -0.80 35.94 -30.98
N PRO A 139 -0.84 36.89 -31.93
CA PRO A 139 0.29 37.75 -32.29
C PRO A 139 0.66 38.80 -31.22
N GLU A 140 -0.17 39.00 -30.20
CA GLU A 140 0.08 39.90 -29.06
C GLU A 140 0.10 39.12 -27.72
N ALA A 141 0.50 37.84 -27.78
CA ALA A 141 0.58 36.95 -26.62
C ALA A 141 1.85 36.09 -26.62
N VAL A 142 2.19 35.60 -25.43
CA VAL A 142 3.31 34.71 -25.14
C VAL A 142 2.77 33.30 -24.92
N VAL A 143 3.38 32.30 -25.56
CA VAL A 143 3.06 30.88 -25.46
C VAL A 143 4.08 30.20 -24.56
N SER A 144 3.61 29.69 -23.42
CA SER A 144 4.40 29.10 -22.34
C SER A 144 3.97 27.65 -22.09
N PRO A 145 4.82 26.78 -21.50
CA PRO A 145 4.32 25.65 -20.72
C PRO A 145 3.25 26.13 -19.74
N GLY A 146 2.29 25.26 -19.44
CA GLY A 146 1.39 25.46 -18.31
C GLY A 146 2.19 25.57 -17.01
N LEU A 147 1.74 26.44 -16.10
CA LEU A 147 2.38 26.57 -14.79
C LEU A 147 2.10 25.32 -13.95
N ILE A 148 3.08 24.93 -13.12
CA ILE A 148 3.00 23.78 -12.23
C ILE A 148 3.13 24.29 -10.80
N ASN A 149 2.05 24.16 -10.03
CA ASN A 149 2.09 24.43 -8.59
C ASN A 149 2.75 23.23 -7.89
N ALA A 150 4.01 23.38 -7.49
CA ALA A 150 4.77 22.25 -6.94
C ALA A 150 4.39 21.88 -5.51
N HIS A 151 3.63 22.71 -4.78
CA HIS A 151 3.11 22.37 -3.45
C HIS A 151 1.87 23.19 -3.07
N ASP A 152 0.83 22.52 -2.60
CA ASP A 152 -0.42 23.06 -2.06
C ASP A 152 -1.01 22.10 -0.99
N HIS A 153 -2.02 22.53 -0.24
CA HIS A 153 -2.89 21.68 0.58
C HIS A 153 -4.33 21.78 0.06
N VAL A 154 -4.60 21.14 -1.07
CA VAL A 154 -5.90 21.19 -1.77
C VAL A 154 -7.07 20.79 -0.85
N GLY A 155 -6.84 19.97 0.18
CA GLY A 155 -7.80 19.66 1.26
C GLY A 155 -8.29 20.83 2.12
N TRP A 156 -7.73 22.04 1.98
CA TRP A 156 -8.08 23.28 2.70
C TRP A 156 -8.67 24.37 1.78
N MET A 157 -9.07 24.05 0.54
CA MET A 157 -9.59 25.02 -0.45
C MET A 157 -10.92 25.70 -0.09
N ASN A 158 -11.56 25.28 1.00
CA ASN A 158 -12.72 25.91 1.64
C ASN A 158 -12.35 26.97 2.70
N GLY A 159 -11.06 27.19 2.98
CA GLY A 159 -10.57 28.28 3.83
C GLY A 159 -10.41 29.62 3.10
N GLU A 160 -9.92 30.61 3.84
CA GLU A 160 -9.46 31.92 3.37
C GLU A 160 -8.11 32.28 4.04
N PRO A 161 -7.40 33.34 3.63
CA PRO A 161 -6.16 33.76 4.29
C PRO A 161 -6.35 34.10 5.79
N TRP A 162 -5.39 33.69 6.62
CA TRP A 162 -5.47 33.91 8.06
C TRP A 162 -5.22 35.38 8.44
N VAL A 163 -6.10 35.92 9.30
CA VAL A 163 -6.03 37.32 9.74
C VAL A 163 -5.71 37.40 11.23
N ALA A 164 -4.46 37.76 11.54
CA ALA A 164 -3.98 37.95 12.92
C ALA A 164 -4.91 38.81 13.78
N ALA A 165 -5.43 39.91 13.22
CA ALA A 165 -6.30 40.85 13.93
C ALA A 165 -7.63 40.21 14.39
N ASP A 166 -8.19 39.26 13.62
CA ASP A 166 -9.43 38.56 13.98
C ASP A 166 -9.19 37.45 15.00
N ALA A 167 -7.98 36.87 15.02
CA ALA A 167 -7.49 36.01 16.10
C ALA A 167 -7.10 36.80 17.38
N GLY A 168 -7.08 38.14 17.33
CA GLY A 168 -6.62 38.99 18.44
C GLY A 168 -5.09 39.01 18.63
N VAL A 169 -4.34 38.62 17.59
CA VAL A 169 -2.88 38.55 17.51
C VAL A 169 -2.35 39.81 16.82
N ASP A 170 -1.11 40.21 17.13
CA ASP A 170 -0.45 41.31 16.43
C ASP A 170 -0.03 40.87 15.01
N PRO A 171 -0.39 41.59 13.93
CA PRO A 171 -0.04 41.21 12.55
C PRO A 171 1.46 41.19 12.26
N ALA A 172 2.28 41.83 13.11
CA ALA A 172 3.74 41.78 13.00
C ALA A 172 4.38 40.54 13.65
N LEU A 173 3.61 39.72 14.40
CA LEU A 173 4.13 38.50 15.03
C LEU A 173 4.68 37.53 13.98
N ARG A 174 5.85 36.95 14.26
CA ARG A 174 6.33 35.76 13.55
C ARG A 174 6.60 34.60 14.50
N TRP A 175 6.89 33.46 13.89
CA TRP A 175 7.22 32.22 14.55
C TRP A 175 8.65 31.78 14.15
N GLU A 176 9.23 30.80 14.84
CA GLU A 176 10.57 30.30 14.52
C GLU A 176 10.53 28.93 13.85
N HIS A 177 9.45 28.15 14.01
CA HIS A 177 9.31 26.81 13.47
C HIS A 177 7.82 26.42 13.33
N ARG A 178 7.48 25.55 12.38
CA ARG A 178 6.10 25.12 12.12
C ARG A 178 5.25 24.71 13.33
N HIS A 179 5.85 24.13 14.38
CA HIS A 179 5.08 23.71 15.55
C HIS A 179 4.65 24.87 16.47
N ASP A 180 5.23 26.06 16.35
CA ASP A 180 4.77 27.22 17.12
C ASP A 180 3.38 27.65 16.62
N TRP A 181 3.21 27.89 15.32
CA TRP A 181 1.90 28.22 14.75
C TRP A 181 0.94 27.02 14.67
N ARG A 182 1.43 25.78 14.49
CA ARG A 182 0.55 24.59 14.45
C ARG A 182 0.05 24.11 15.81
N ARG A 183 0.78 24.37 16.90
CA ARG A 183 0.55 23.74 18.22
C ARG A 183 0.65 24.69 19.41
N GLY A 184 0.87 26.00 19.19
CA GLY A 184 1.10 26.96 20.27
C GLY A 184 2.38 26.68 21.05
N ARG A 185 3.44 26.21 20.36
CA ARG A 185 4.77 26.04 20.97
C ARG A 185 5.41 27.41 21.30
N ARG A 186 6.44 27.35 22.16
CA ARG A 186 7.17 28.47 22.78
C ARG A 186 6.36 29.58 23.50
N GLY A 187 5.03 29.52 23.48
CA GLY A 187 4.14 30.55 24.03
C GLY A 187 3.47 31.41 22.96
N HIS A 188 3.69 31.10 21.67
CA HIS A 188 3.04 31.76 20.55
C HIS A 188 1.57 31.28 20.45
N PRO A 189 0.66 32.07 19.86
CA PRO A 189 -0.66 31.59 19.47
C PRO A 189 -0.56 30.52 18.38
N SER A 190 -1.53 29.60 18.38
CA SER A 190 -1.79 28.70 17.24
C SER A 190 -2.67 29.37 16.19
N ILE A 191 -2.47 28.97 14.94
CA ILE A 191 -3.36 29.25 13.81
C ILE A 191 -4.47 28.18 13.84
N ASP A 192 -5.54 28.45 14.59
CA ASP A 192 -6.70 27.55 14.79
C ASP A 192 -7.63 27.52 13.55
N GLU A 193 -7.11 27.05 12.42
CA GLU A 193 -7.84 26.98 11.15
C GLU A 193 -8.86 25.84 11.11
N ALA A 194 -10.15 26.20 11.05
CA ALA A 194 -11.26 25.27 10.92
C ALA A 194 -11.44 24.70 9.49
N GLY A 195 -10.60 25.11 8.54
CA GLY A 195 -10.69 24.79 7.11
C GLY A 195 -10.29 23.37 6.69
N GLY A 196 -10.02 22.44 7.62
CA GLY A 196 -9.65 21.07 7.25
C GLY A 196 -10.83 20.27 6.70
N GLY A 197 -10.73 19.78 5.45
CA GLY A 197 -11.68 18.81 4.88
C GLY A 197 -12.60 19.35 3.79
N ALA A 198 -12.08 20.19 2.88
CA ALA A 198 -12.77 20.65 1.69
C ALA A 198 -13.49 19.50 0.94
N SER A 199 -14.75 19.71 0.56
CA SER A 199 -15.48 18.80 -0.31
C SER A 199 -14.88 18.74 -1.71
N MET A 200 -15.23 17.72 -2.50
CA MET A 200 -14.79 17.61 -3.90
C MET A 200 -15.19 18.81 -4.76
N ASP A 201 -16.26 19.53 -4.41
CA ASP A 201 -16.69 20.75 -5.10
C ASP A 201 -15.86 21.98 -4.68
N GLU A 202 -15.52 22.11 -3.40
CA GLU A 202 -14.61 23.18 -2.93
C GLU A 202 -13.18 22.99 -3.47
N LYS A 203 -12.70 21.73 -3.52
CA LYS A 203 -11.44 21.36 -4.19
C LYS A 203 -11.45 21.72 -5.68
N ALA A 204 -12.52 21.38 -6.41
CA ALA A 204 -12.66 21.74 -7.82
C ALA A 204 -12.75 23.26 -8.06
N TYR A 205 -13.38 24.00 -7.14
CA TYR A 205 -13.37 25.46 -7.16
C TYR A 205 -11.96 26.03 -6.91
N GLY A 206 -11.20 25.39 -6.02
CA GLY A 206 -9.77 25.61 -5.82
C GLY A 206 -8.96 25.40 -7.11
N GLU A 207 -8.99 24.20 -7.70
CA GLU A 207 -8.28 23.91 -8.96
C GLU A 207 -8.62 24.91 -10.08
N LEU A 208 -9.89 25.32 -10.20
CA LEU A 208 -10.33 26.30 -11.19
C LEU A 208 -9.65 27.67 -11.00
N ARG A 209 -9.36 28.06 -9.76
CA ARG A 209 -8.59 29.28 -9.41
C ARG A 209 -7.17 29.23 -9.97
N PHE A 210 -6.50 28.08 -9.88
CA PHE A 210 -5.16 27.85 -10.43
C PHE A 210 -5.17 27.73 -11.95
N ALA A 211 -6.14 27.04 -12.53
CA ALA A 211 -6.31 26.93 -13.97
C ALA A 211 -6.56 28.30 -14.62
N LEU A 212 -7.38 29.15 -14.00
CA LEU A 212 -7.60 30.54 -14.43
C LEU A 212 -6.34 31.41 -14.38
N ALA A 213 -5.35 31.02 -13.58
CA ALA A 213 -4.04 31.65 -13.48
C ALA A 213 -2.98 31.05 -14.43
N GLY A 214 -3.35 30.13 -15.33
CA GLY A 214 -2.42 29.51 -16.28
C GLY A 214 -1.78 28.21 -15.81
N SER A 215 -2.23 27.63 -14.70
CA SER A 215 -1.71 26.35 -14.20
C SER A 215 -2.33 25.17 -14.94
N THR A 216 -1.58 24.09 -15.16
CA THR A 216 -2.08 22.83 -15.76
C THR A 216 -1.90 21.62 -14.85
N ALA A 217 -1.02 21.71 -13.85
CA ALA A 217 -0.76 20.67 -12.87
C ALA A 217 -0.57 21.24 -11.46
N VAL A 218 -0.87 20.43 -10.45
CA VAL A 218 -0.65 20.69 -9.02
C VAL A 218 -0.10 19.45 -8.34
N PHE A 219 0.71 19.65 -7.31
CA PHE A 219 1.01 18.63 -6.31
C PHE A 219 0.52 19.16 -4.96
N GLY A 220 -0.42 18.47 -4.31
CA GLY A 220 -0.91 18.93 -3.03
C GLY A 220 -2.04 18.11 -2.44
N SER A 221 -1.86 17.71 -1.18
CA SER A 221 -2.72 16.77 -0.47
C SER A 221 -4.21 17.11 -0.56
N GLY A 222 -4.93 16.36 -1.40
CA GLY A 222 -6.33 16.61 -1.66
C GLY A 222 -7.08 15.54 -2.45
N ASP A 223 -6.41 14.70 -3.26
CA ASP A 223 -7.03 13.61 -4.03
C ASP A 223 -8.19 14.12 -4.93
N ILE A 224 -7.87 14.86 -6.00
CA ILE A 224 -8.84 15.26 -7.03
C ILE A 224 -8.40 14.79 -8.42
N SER A 225 -9.31 14.84 -9.38
CA SER A 225 -9.06 14.49 -10.77
C SER A 225 -10.04 15.29 -11.61
N GLY A 226 -9.53 16.23 -12.41
CA GLY A 226 -10.36 16.89 -13.39
C GLY A 226 -9.73 18.09 -14.07
N ILE A 227 -9.55 19.19 -13.33
CA ILE A 227 -9.22 20.49 -13.95
C ILE A 227 -7.70 20.59 -14.15
N LEU A 228 -6.90 20.24 -13.15
CA LEU A 228 -5.46 20.09 -13.27
C LEU A 228 -5.07 18.60 -13.38
N ARG A 229 -3.78 18.35 -13.62
CA ARG A 229 -3.16 17.06 -13.31
C ARG A 229 -2.79 17.04 -11.83
N ASP A 230 -3.24 16.03 -11.10
CA ASP A 230 -2.88 15.84 -9.70
C ASP A 230 -1.63 14.93 -9.64
N LEU A 231 -0.48 15.51 -9.30
CA LEU A 231 0.84 14.90 -9.48
C LEU A 231 1.28 14.02 -8.31
N ASP A 232 0.55 14.02 -7.19
CA ASP A 232 0.74 13.05 -6.10
C ASP A 232 0.11 11.67 -6.42
N ARG A 233 -0.64 11.59 -7.53
CA ARG A 233 -1.40 10.41 -7.95
C ARG A 233 -0.70 9.63 -9.05
N THR A 234 -1.04 8.35 -9.19
CA THR A 234 -0.58 7.48 -10.30
C THR A 234 -1.65 7.32 -11.39
N GLY A 235 -1.24 7.23 -12.66
CA GLY A 235 -2.12 6.77 -13.75
C GLY A 235 -3.21 7.77 -14.14
N SER A 236 -4.48 7.48 -13.80
CA SER A 236 -5.62 8.30 -14.20
C SER A 236 -5.66 9.68 -13.52
N GLY A 237 -5.17 9.81 -12.28
CA GLY A 237 -5.11 11.08 -11.55
C GLY A 237 -4.25 12.15 -12.24
N GLN A 238 -3.16 11.74 -12.89
CA GLN A 238 -2.32 12.63 -13.71
C GLN A 238 -2.95 13.03 -15.05
N SER A 239 -4.22 12.68 -15.31
CA SER A 239 -4.87 12.84 -16.63
C SER A 239 -4.05 12.22 -17.78
N GLY A 240 -3.45 11.04 -17.56
CA GLY A 240 -2.84 10.25 -18.62
C GLY A 240 -1.36 10.53 -18.97
N LEU A 241 -0.58 11.15 -18.09
CA LEU A 241 0.89 11.23 -18.27
C LEU A 241 1.57 9.84 -18.25
N GLY A 242 0.97 8.86 -17.57
CA GLY A 242 1.48 7.49 -17.48
C GLY A 242 2.67 7.30 -16.53
N GLN A 243 3.13 8.35 -15.85
CA GLN A 243 4.18 8.27 -14.85
C GLN A 243 3.62 7.79 -13.49
N PRO A 244 4.49 7.33 -12.57
CA PRO A 244 4.16 7.30 -11.15
C PRO A 244 4.03 8.72 -10.58
N GLY A 245 3.28 8.86 -9.48
CA GLY A 245 3.19 10.10 -8.72
C GLY A 245 4.42 10.35 -7.86
N ALA A 246 4.55 11.60 -7.44
CA ALA A 246 5.38 11.96 -6.29
C ALA A 246 4.64 11.57 -4.99
N VAL A 247 5.36 11.20 -3.92
CA VAL A 247 4.75 10.83 -2.63
C VAL A 247 4.86 11.99 -1.65
N TYR A 248 3.69 12.49 -1.25
CA TYR A 248 3.52 13.50 -0.21
C TYR A 248 3.70 12.92 1.20
N ASN A 249 4.49 13.59 2.04
CA ASN A 249 4.57 13.26 3.47
C ASN A 249 4.84 14.50 4.33
N THR A 250 3.80 15.14 4.85
CA THR A 250 3.92 16.39 5.63
C THR A 250 4.80 16.27 6.88
N PHE A 251 4.86 15.09 7.52
CA PHE A 251 5.52 14.89 8.81
C PHE A 251 6.36 13.61 8.81
N PRO A 252 7.48 13.58 8.07
CA PRO A 252 8.32 12.38 7.89
C PRO A 252 9.03 11.93 9.17
N LEU A 253 8.92 12.71 10.26
CA LEU A 253 9.55 12.48 11.56
C LEU A 253 8.53 12.05 12.64
N GLY A 254 7.31 11.65 12.28
CA GLY A 254 6.27 11.20 13.24
C GLY A 254 5.80 12.26 14.25
N ASP A 255 6.30 13.48 14.10
CA ASP A 255 6.10 14.67 14.94
C ASP A 255 4.72 15.31 14.74
N GLY A 256 4.04 14.99 13.64
CA GLY A 256 2.76 15.59 13.26
C GLY A 256 1.68 15.51 14.34
N SER A 257 1.69 14.46 15.18
CA SER A 257 0.69 14.25 16.26
C SER A 257 1.00 15.01 17.55
N ASN A 258 2.27 15.24 17.87
CA ASN A 258 2.72 15.66 19.21
C ASN A 258 3.55 16.94 19.21
N GLY A 259 4.02 17.42 18.05
CA GLY A 259 4.89 18.59 17.92
C GLY A 259 6.19 18.45 18.72
N VAL A 260 6.88 17.32 18.56
CA VAL A 260 8.23 17.08 19.12
C VAL A 260 9.28 17.72 18.22
N GLN A 261 10.25 18.38 18.85
CA GLN A 261 11.33 19.14 18.21
C GLN A 261 12.63 18.79 18.92
N PHE A 262 13.75 18.74 18.18
CA PHE A 262 15.08 18.51 18.74
C PHE A 262 16.10 19.42 18.05
N ALA A 263 16.84 20.25 18.79
CA ALA A 263 17.97 21.00 18.24
C ALA A 263 19.14 20.09 17.82
N THR A 264 19.24 18.89 18.40
CA THR A 264 20.31 17.92 18.08
C THR A 264 19.82 16.47 18.23
N GLY A 265 20.10 15.65 17.23
CA GLY A 265 19.87 14.20 17.26
C GLY A 265 18.46 13.79 16.90
N CYS A 266 18.29 12.50 16.61
CA CYS A 266 17.17 12.00 15.81
C CYS A 266 16.26 11.03 16.57
N ASN A 267 15.97 11.32 17.85
CA ASN A 267 15.08 10.50 18.68
C ASN A 267 13.59 10.80 18.41
N TYR A 268 13.23 10.96 17.13
CA TYR A 268 11.88 11.25 16.68
C TYR A 268 10.96 10.01 16.83
N PRO A 269 9.63 10.19 16.99
CA PRO A 269 8.68 9.09 17.20
C PRO A 269 8.69 8.02 16.10
N ASP A 270 8.92 8.44 14.86
CA ASP A 270 9.18 7.61 13.69
C ASP A 270 10.13 8.41 12.78
N ILE A 271 10.84 7.74 11.88
CA ILE A 271 11.54 8.41 10.76
C ILE A 271 11.20 7.60 9.52
N ALA A 272 10.48 8.21 8.57
CA ALA A 272 9.95 7.57 7.39
C ALA A 272 11.05 6.80 6.62
N ASN A 273 10.70 5.65 6.05
CA ASN A 273 11.61 5.00 5.09
C ASN A 273 11.75 5.87 3.83
N PRO A 274 12.90 5.84 3.14
CA PRO A 274 12.93 6.26 1.74
C PRO A 274 11.87 5.46 0.96
N PRO A 275 11.24 6.06 -0.06
CA PRO A 275 10.12 5.42 -0.73
C PRO A 275 10.54 4.16 -1.50
N GLY A 276 9.60 3.23 -1.69
CA GLY A 276 9.84 2.05 -2.52
C GLY A 276 10.06 2.40 -4.00
N SER A 277 10.73 1.52 -4.74
CA SER A 277 11.19 1.73 -6.13
C SER A 277 10.11 1.98 -7.20
N GLY A 278 8.83 2.06 -6.82
CA GLY A 278 7.71 2.48 -7.68
C GLY A 278 7.34 3.96 -7.56
N VAL A 279 7.99 4.71 -6.66
CA VAL A 279 7.78 6.15 -6.45
C VAL A 279 8.81 6.94 -7.24
N ARG A 280 8.42 8.09 -7.80
CA ARG A 280 9.29 8.90 -8.67
C ARG A 280 9.93 10.10 -7.97
N ALA A 281 9.26 10.69 -6.98
CA ALA A 281 9.82 11.67 -6.04
C ALA A 281 9.19 11.53 -4.64
N PHE A 282 9.90 11.93 -3.58
CA PHE A 282 9.44 11.99 -2.18
C PHE A 282 9.50 13.44 -1.71
N VAL A 283 8.35 13.95 -1.25
CA VAL A 283 8.15 15.39 -1.09
C VAL A 283 7.61 15.72 0.31
N PRO A 284 8.50 15.96 1.29
CA PRO A 284 8.13 16.29 2.66
C PRO A 284 8.36 17.77 3.03
N HIS A 285 7.67 18.23 4.09
CA HIS A 285 7.98 19.48 4.80
C HIS A 285 9.19 19.27 5.70
N VAL A 286 10.29 19.98 5.45
CA VAL A 286 11.56 19.82 6.17
C VAL A 286 12.25 21.17 6.34
N SER A 287 12.75 21.44 7.54
CA SER A 287 13.38 22.72 7.88
C SER A 287 12.46 23.93 7.63
N GLU A 288 11.18 23.72 7.95
CA GLU A 288 10.14 24.74 7.98
C GLU A 288 10.25 25.57 9.28
N GLY A 289 11.23 26.48 9.29
CA GLY A 289 11.60 27.33 10.40
C GLY A 289 12.98 27.97 10.22
N ILE A 290 13.34 28.91 11.11
CA ILE A 290 14.60 29.67 11.14
C ILE A 290 15.52 29.27 12.30
N ASP A 291 15.28 28.11 12.92
CA ASP A 291 15.98 27.65 14.12
C ASP A 291 16.73 26.32 13.95
N GLN A 292 17.52 25.98 14.96
CA GLN A 292 18.36 24.79 14.96
C GLN A 292 17.53 23.50 15.08
N GLU A 293 16.36 23.56 15.70
CA GLU A 293 15.34 22.52 15.69
C GLU A 293 14.88 22.20 14.25
N ALA A 294 14.48 23.20 13.45
CA ALA A 294 14.09 23.03 12.06
C ALA A 294 15.25 22.50 11.20
N ARG A 295 16.49 23.00 11.42
CA ARG A 295 17.67 22.48 10.72
C ARG A 295 17.93 21.00 10.98
N ASN A 296 17.78 20.54 12.22
CA ASN A 296 18.06 19.16 12.63
C ASN A 296 17.13 18.14 11.93
N GLU A 297 15.97 18.56 11.44
CA GLU A 297 15.04 17.71 10.69
C GLU A 297 15.67 17.18 9.40
N PHE A 298 16.33 18.05 8.63
CA PHE A 298 17.05 17.69 7.41
C PHE A 298 18.15 16.68 7.72
N LEU A 299 19.00 16.98 8.72
CA LEU A 299 20.10 16.10 9.16
C LEU A 299 19.62 14.69 9.58
N CYS A 300 18.40 14.59 10.12
CA CYS A 300 17.81 13.32 10.50
C CYS A 300 17.23 12.51 9.33
N LEU A 301 16.94 13.15 8.20
CA LEU A 301 16.41 12.56 6.97
C LEU A 301 17.47 12.34 5.86
N THR A 302 18.64 12.95 5.99
CA THR A 302 19.78 12.81 5.06
C THR A 302 20.87 11.86 5.56
N GLY A 303 20.60 11.07 6.60
CA GLY A 303 21.58 10.20 7.24
C GLY A 303 22.66 10.92 8.07
N GLN A 304 22.70 12.25 8.08
CA GLN A 304 23.76 13.08 8.68
C GLN A 304 23.65 13.22 10.23
N GLY A 305 23.71 12.11 10.97
CA GLY A 305 23.59 12.17 12.43
C GLY A 305 23.75 10.84 13.18
N SER A 306 23.42 10.87 14.48
CA SER A 306 23.31 9.69 15.33
C SER A 306 21.85 9.31 15.49
N GLY A 307 21.43 8.21 14.87
CA GLY A 307 20.02 7.78 14.81
C GLY A 307 19.23 8.40 13.64
N SER A 308 19.91 9.16 12.78
CA SER A 308 19.40 9.60 11.47
C SER A 308 19.14 8.42 10.54
N LYS A 309 18.46 8.70 9.42
CA LYS A 309 18.12 7.74 8.38
C LYS A 309 18.33 8.38 7.01
N GLN A 310 18.74 7.59 6.01
CA GLN A 310 18.75 8.06 4.62
C GLN A 310 17.33 7.92 4.06
N THR A 311 16.55 8.99 4.17
CA THR A 311 15.15 9.08 3.72
C THR A 311 15.03 10.02 2.50
N LEU A 312 15.87 11.05 2.43
CA LEU A 312 16.09 11.91 1.26
C LEU A 312 17.31 11.44 0.46
N ASN A 313 17.24 11.58 -0.87
CA ASN A 313 18.18 11.08 -1.88
C ASN A 313 17.96 11.81 -3.23
N ASP A 314 18.46 11.23 -4.33
CA ASP A 314 18.29 11.61 -5.76
C ASP A 314 16.82 11.79 -6.24
N ARG A 315 15.85 11.54 -5.36
CA ARG A 315 14.41 11.62 -5.61
C ARG A 315 13.69 12.40 -4.51
N GLY A 316 14.42 13.18 -3.71
CA GLY A 316 13.86 14.03 -2.67
C GLY A 316 13.64 15.45 -3.17
N ALA A 317 12.48 16.05 -2.84
CA ALA A 317 12.29 17.49 -2.96
C ALA A 317 11.71 18.04 -1.66
N ILE A 318 12.44 18.89 -0.95
CA ILE A 318 11.98 19.42 0.34
C ILE A 318 11.13 20.66 0.16
N ILE A 319 10.02 20.73 0.89
CA ILE A 319 9.15 21.91 0.92
C ILE A 319 9.69 22.88 1.99
N HIS A 320 9.67 24.17 1.68
CA HIS A 320 10.11 25.30 2.51
C HIS A 320 11.63 25.49 2.63
N GLY A 321 12.38 24.54 3.20
CA GLY A 321 13.86 24.57 3.25
C GLY A 321 14.51 25.79 3.91
N VAL A 322 13.83 26.47 4.83
CA VAL A 322 14.25 27.77 5.40
C VAL A 322 15.46 27.64 6.34
N GLY A 323 15.47 26.63 7.20
CA GLY A 323 16.45 26.46 8.29
C GLY A 323 17.83 25.93 7.87
N LEU A 324 18.22 26.04 6.60
CA LEU A 324 19.43 25.41 6.05
C LEU A 324 20.65 26.35 6.02
N THR A 325 21.83 25.75 5.94
CA THR A 325 23.17 26.38 5.88
C THR A 325 23.97 25.87 4.67
N PRO A 326 25.08 26.50 4.26
CA PRO A 326 25.84 26.10 3.06
C PRO A 326 26.25 24.63 3.00
N VAL A 327 26.61 24.01 4.12
CA VAL A 327 26.94 22.57 4.15
C VAL A 327 25.73 21.65 3.93
N ASP A 328 24.53 22.11 4.31
CA ASP A 328 23.30 21.37 4.07
C ASP A 328 22.86 21.52 2.60
N VAL A 329 23.01 22.73 2.05
CA VAL A 329 22.74 23.04 0.64
C VAL A 329 23.73 22.35 -0.31
N ALA A 330 25.02 22.34 0.02
CA ALA A 330 26.02 21.59 -0.74
C ALA A 330 25.76 20.08 -0.65
N HIS A 331 25.19 19.59 0.47
CA HIS A 331 24.73 18.22 0.54
C HIS A 331 23.55 17.96 -0.41
N MET A 332 22.53 18.84 -0.43
CA MET A 332 21.42 18.76 -1.40
C MET A 332 21.92 18.69 -2.85
N ALA A 333 22.82 19.60 -3.23
CA ALA A 333 23.44 19.64 -4.55
C ALA A 333 24.18 18.34 -4.89
N SER A 334 25.02 17.85 -3.95
CA SER A 334 25.78 16.59 -4.12
C SER A 334 24.94 15.31 -4.12
N THR A 335 23.62 15.40 -3.89
CA THR A 335 22.71 14.25 -3.77
C THR A 335 21.48 14.33 -4.67
N GLY A 336 21.30 15.41 -5.44
CA GLY A 336 20.10 15.61 -6.26
C GLY A 336 18.82 15.82 -5.43
N ILE A 337 18.92 16.44 -4.24
CA ILE A 337 17.75 16.86 -3.46
C ILE A 337 17.32 18.27 -3.91
N ASP A 338 16.08 18.40 -4.36
CA ASP A 338 15.50 19.64 -4.84
C ASP A 338 14.86 20.49 -3.72
N LEU A 339 14.63 21.79 -4.00
CA LEU A 339 13.79 22.67 -3.19
C LEU A 339 12.44 22.89 -3.87
N ILE A 340 11.36 22.88 -3.07
CA ILE A 340 10.08 23.51 -3.43
C ILE A 340 9.90 24.75 -2.55
N TRP A 341 10.02 25.90 -3.19
CA TRP A 341 9.99 27.20 -2.55
C TRP A 341 8.56 27.76 -2.51
N SER A 342 8.13 28.18 -1.32
CA SER A 342 6.83 28.84 -1.08
C SER A 342 7.04 30.20 -0.42
N PRO A 343 7.57 31.20 -1.15
CA PRO A 343 8.03 32.45 -0.57
C PRO A 343 6.97 33.18 0.26
N ARG A 344 5.71 33.24 -0.18
CA ARG A 344 4.66 33.95 0.57
C ARG A 344 4.33 33.29 1.91
N SER A 345 4.20 31.96 1.93
CA SER A 345 4.00 31.19 3.17
C SER A 345 5.18 31.40 4.13
N ASN A 346 6.41 31.20 3.64
CA ASN A 346 7.63 31.40 4.42
C ASN A 346 7.69 32.80 5.07
N ILE A 347 7.47 33.87 4.29
CA ILE A 347 7.50 35.25 4.76
C ILE A 347 6.32 35.58 5.70
N SER A 348 5.14 35.02 5.46
CA SER A 348 3.97 35.25 6.32
C SER A 348 4.07 34.54 7.67
N LEU A 349 4.81 33.41 7.76
CA LEU A 349 4.96 32.62 9.00
C LEU A 349 6.26 32.95 9.76
N TYR A 350 7.39 33.01 9.07
CA TYR A 350 8.72 33.15 9.71
C TYR A 350 9.28 34.57 9.62
N GLY A 351 8.78 35.37 8.68
CA GLY A 351 9.32 36.69 8.34
C GLY A 351 10.59 36.60 7.49
N ASP A 352 10.94 35.40 7.04
CA ASP A 352 12.19 34.99 6.41
C ASP A 352 11.90 33.83 5.43
N THR A 353 12.85 33.41 4.60
CA THR A 353 12.63 32.39 3.56
C THR A 353 13.89 31.59 3.26
N ALA A 354 13.80 30.58 2.37
CA ALA A 354 14.96 29.79 1.97
C ALA A 354 16.05 30.67 1.34
N ALA A 355 17.30 30.30 1.58
CA ALA A 355 18.50 30.91 0.99
C ALA A 355 18.63 30.56 -0.51
N VAL A 356 17.64 30.99 -1.31
CA VAL A 356 17.47 30.55 -2.71
C VAL A 356 18.60 31.01 -3.63
N THR A 357 19.27 32.12 -3.33
CA THR A 357 20.45 32.59 -4.07
C THR A 357 21.64 31.63 -3.88
N LEU A 358 21.94 31.27 -2.63
CA LEU A 358 22.91 30.23 -2.23
C LEU A 358 22.60 28.87 -2.87
N MET A 359 21.35 28.43 -2.79
CA MET A 359 20.89 27.17 -3.39
C MET A 359 21.04 27.16 -4.91
N ALA A 360 20.70 28.26 -5.58
CA ALA A 360 20.85 28.41 -7.02
C ALA A 360 22.33 28.53 -7.47
N ARG A 361 23.22 29.15 -6.69
CA ARG A 361 24.69 29.10 -6.97
C ARG A 361 25.24 27.68 -6.78
N SER A 362 24.73 26.97 -5.78
CA SER A 362 25.05 25.57 -5.51
C SER A 362 24.40 24.60 -6.51
N GLY A 363 23.63 25.08 -7.49
CA GLY A 363 23.02 24.27 -8.54
C GLY A 363 21.86 23.38 -8.09
N VAL A 364 21.31 23.57 -6.89
CA VAL A 364 20.06 22.93 -6.44
C VAL A 364 18.91 23.38 -7.36
N ASN A 365 18.11 22.45 -7.89
CA ASN A 365 16.93 22.81 -8.67
C ASN A 365 15.79 23.29 -7.74
N ILE A 366 15.10 24.36 -8.17
CA ILE A 366 14.09 25.06 -7.38
C ILE A 366 12.76 25.02 -8.15
N GLY A 367 11.76 24.35 -7.58
CA GLY A 367 10.36 24.48 -7.96
C GLY A 367 9.63 25.56 -7.14
N LEU A 368 8.50 26.05 -7.63
CA LEU A 368 7.67 27.03 -6.94
C LEU A 368 6.30 26.42 -6.56
N GLY A 369 5.92 26.53 -5.29
CA GLY A 369 4.63 26.07 -4.77
C GLY A 369 3.92 27.16 -3.96
N THR A 370 2.59 27.23 -4.02
CA THR A 370 1.84 28.25 -3.27
C THR A 370 1.68 27.95 -1.78
N ASP A 371 1.80 26.68 -1.38
CA ASP A 371 1.39 26.18 -0.05
C ASP A 371 -0.11 26.49 0.24
N TRP A 372 -0.57 26.23 1.47
CA TRP A 372 -1.97 26.37 1.90
C TRP A 372 -2.47 27.82 2.00
N LEU A 373 -3.75 28.04 1.65
CA LEU A 373 -4.41 29.36 1.61
C LEU A 373 -4.24 30.27 2.85
N PRO A 374 -4.19 29.76 4.11
CA PRO A 374 -4.01 30.61 5.29
C PRO A 374 -2.74 31.47 5.30
N SER A 375 -1.68 31.07 4.61
CA SER A 375 -0.40 31.81 4.52
C SER A 375 0.22 31.89 3.13
N GLY A 376 -0.21 31.02 2.21
CA GLY A 376 0.23 30.94 0.83
C GLY A 376 -0.45 31.90 -0.15
N SER A 377 -0.16 31.73 -1.44
CA SER A 377 -0.78 32.52 -2.51
C SER A 377 -2.14 31.99 -2.97
N MET A 378 -3.00 32.92 -3.40
CA MET A 378 -4.27 32.61 -4.08
C MET A 378 -4.11 31.70 -5.33
N ASN A 379 -3.00 31.86 -6.07
CA ASN A 379 -2.64 31.06 -7.25
C ASN A 379 -1.18 31.35 -7.68
N MET A 380 -0.67 30.59 -8.66
CA MET A 380 0.71 30.69 -9.15
C MET A 380 1.14 32.08 -9.66
N LEU A 381 0.24 32.91 -10.19
CA LEU A 381 0.61 34.29 -10.61
C LEU A 381 0.83 35.21 -9.40
N ARG A 382 0.19 34.92 -8.25
CA ARG A 382 0.41 35.64 -7.00
C ARG A 382 1.69 35.17 -6.30
N GLU A 383 2.10 33.91 -6.47
CA GLU A 383 3.37 33.40 -5.95
C GLU A 383 4.56 33.85 -6.83
N LEU A 384 4.43 33.78 -8.16
CA LEU A 384 5.41 34.34 -9.09
C LEU A 384 5.67 35.83 -8.85
N ARG A 385 4.62 36.63 -8.62
CA ARG A 385 4.79 38.03 -8.23
C ARG A 385 5.49 38.18 -6.89
N CYS A 386 5.24 37.29 -5.91
CA CYS A 386 5.95 37.34 -4.63
C CYS A 386 7.45 37.02 -4.80
N ALA A 387 7.79 35.96 -5.52
CA ALA A 387 9.16 35.61 -5.85
C ALA A 387 9.89 36.72 -6.62
N ASP A 388 9.20 37.37 -7.58
CA ASP A 388 9.70 38.49 -8.39
C ASP A 388 9.89 39.79 -7.59
N ASP A 389 8.98 40.09 -6.65
CA ASP A 389 9.09 41.25 -5.76
C ASP A 389 10.20 41.07 -4.71
N LEU A 390 10.33 39.88 -4.09
CA LEU A 390 11.49 39.55 -3.24
C LEU A 390 12.80 39.64 -4.02
N ASN A 391 12.85 39.05 -5.22
CA ASN A 391 14.03 39.08 -6.08
C ASN A 391 14.51 40.52 -6.37
N ARG A 392 13.60 41.44 -6.69
CA ARG A 392 13.97 42.84 -6.96
C ARG A 392 14.38 43.66 -5.75
N ASN A 393 13.67 43.51 -4.64
CA ASN A 393 13.78 44.43 -3.51
C ASN A 393 14.70 43.91 -2.39
N ASN A 394 14.86 42.58 -2.30
CA ASN A 394 15.56 41.90 -1.22
C ASN A 394 16.71 40.99 -1.71
N PHE A 395 16.73 40.53 -2.98
CA PHE A 395 17.83 39.69 -3.52
C PHE A 395 18.63 40.33 -4.67
N GLY A 396 18.71 41.66 -4.72
CA GLY A 396 19.57 42.40 -5.66
C GLY A 396 19.25 42.21 -7.16
N GLY A 397 18.11 41.60 -7.50
CA GLY A 397 17.77 41.18 -8.86
C GLY A 397 18.53 39.93 -9.34
N TYR A 398 19.00 39.07 -8.44
CA TYR A 398 19.81 37.89 -8.73
C TYR A 398 19.20 36.94 -9.79
N PHE A 399 17.89 36.71 -9.73
CA PHE A 399 17.19 35.87 -10.71
C PHE A 399 16.69 36.69 -11.90
N SER A 400 16.92 36.19 -13.11
CA SER A 400 16.28 36.68 -14.32
C SER A 400 14.81 36.26 -14.41
N ASP A 401 14.03 36.99 -15.22
CA ASP A 401 12.65 36.65 -15.55
C ASP A 401 12.50 35.19 -16.05
N GLN A 402 13.52 34.65 -16.73
CA GLN A 402 13.52 33.27 -17.20
C GLN A 402 13.73 32.28 -16.04
N GLN A 403 14.63 32.55 -15.09
CA GLN A 403 14.84 31.66 -13.94
C GLN A 403 13.59 31.57 -13.06
N LEU A 404 12.92 32.70 -12.79
CA LEU A 404 11.65 32.72 -12.05
C LEU A 404 10.52 31.98 -12.80
N TRP A 405 10.44 32.11 -14.13
CA TRP A 405 9.52 31.33 -14.96
C TRP A 405 9.85 29.83 -14.99
N LEU A 406 11.14 29.46 -15.01
CA LEU A 406 11.58 28.06 -14.92
C LEU A 406 11.16 27.46 -13.58
N MET A 407 11.29 28.18 -12.46
CA MET A 407 10.84 27.69 -11.15
C MET A 407 9.37 27.26 -11.15
N ALA A 408 8.49 28.04 -11.80
CA ALA A 408 7.05 27.72 -11.93
C ALA A 408 6.69 26.77 -13.10
N THR A 409 7.69 26.24 -13.82
CA THR A 409 7.51 25.33 -14.98
C THR A 409 8.45 24.12 -14.89
N LEU A 410 9.63 24.15 -15.51
CA LEU A 410 10.58 23.04 -15.55
C LEU A 410 11.16 22.69 -14.16
N GLY A 411 11.38 23.68 -13.30
CA GLY A 411 11.86 23.49 -11.93
C GLY A 411 10.87 22.70 -11.08
N SER A 412 9.60 23.14 -11.05
CA SER A 412 8.48 22.38 -10.48
C SER A 412 8.31 21.00 -11.11
N ALA A 413 8.54 20.84 -12.41
CA ALA A 413 8.46 19.52 -13.06
C ALA A 413 9.57 18.57 -12.57
N ARG A 414 10.80 19.06 -12.41
CA ARG A 414 11.96 18.28 -11.91
C ARG A 414 11.82 17.87 -10.45
N ALA A 415 11.40 18.79 -9.58
CA ALA A 415 11.16 18.51 -8.16
C ALA A 415 10.07 17.44 -7.90
N LEU A 416 9.20 17.22 -8.89
CA LEU A 416 8.17 16.17 -8.88
C LEU A 416 8.49 14.99 -9.82
N ALA A 417 9.67 15.02 -10.46
CA ALA A 417 10.17 14.11 -11.48
C ALA A 417 9.25 13.89 -12.71
N GLN A 418 8.43 14.88 -13.06
CA GLN A 418 7.51 14.88 -14.22
C GLN A 418 8.09 15.63 -15.45
N ASP A 419 9.35 16.04 -15.37
CA ASP A 419 10.09 16.77 -16.39
C ASP A 419 10.33 15.99 -17.70
N ASN A 420 10.18 14.67 -17.67
CA ASN A 420 10.15 13.81 -18.87
C ASN A 420 8.83 13.87 -19.66
N ALA A 421 7.84 14.65 -19.22
CA ALA A 421 6.50 14.68 -19.81
C ALA A 421 5.87 16.08 -19.91
N ILE A 422 6.16 16.99 -18.97
CA ILE A 422 5.59 18.36 -18.89
C ILE A 422 6.67 19.40 -18.53
N GLY A 423 6.29 20.65 -18.23
CA GLY A 423 7.19 21.71 -17.79
C GLY A 423 7.99 22.44 -18.87
N VAL A 424 8.08 21.88 -20.09
CA VAL A 424 8.81 22.48 -21.23
C VAL A 424 8.09 22.23 -22.56
N LEU A 425 8.16 23.19 -23.48
CA LEU A 425 7.65 23.05 -24.85
C LEU A 425 8.71 22.43 -25.75
N VAL A 426 8.68 21.11 -25.91
CA VAL A 426 9.61 20.35 -26.78
C VAL A 426 8.89 19.12 -27.36
N PRO A 427 9.22 18.65 -28.60
CA PRO A 427 8.59 17.47 -29.17
C PRO A 427 8.69 16.22 -28.28
N GLY A 428 7.61 15.45 -28.20
CA GLY A 428 7.46 14.29 -27.31
C GLY A 428 6.74 14.59 -26.00
N HIS A 429 6.79 15.82 -25.49
CA HIS A 429 6.09 16.22 -24.26
C HIS A 429 4.60 16.44 -24.50
N GLN A 430 3.81 16.47 -23.43
CA GLN A 430 2.39 16.79 -23.48
C GLN A 430 2.17 18.30 -23.66
N ALA A 431 1.16 18.66 -24.46
CA ALA A 431 0.74 20.04 -24.74
C ALA A 431 -0.04 20.64 -23.56
N ASP A 432 0.62 20.69 -22.41
CA ASP A 432 0.25 21.47 -21.25
C ASP A 432 0.78 22.90 -21.48
N ILE A 433 -0.11 23.79 -21.93
CA ILE A 433 0.26 25.10 -22.50
C ILE A 433 -0.62 26.19 -21.88
N ALA A 434 0.01 27.30 -21.48
CA ALA A 434 -0.68 28.53 -21.10
C ALA A 434 -0.28 29.69 -22.02
N VAL A 435 -1.26 30.50 -22.42
CA VAL A 435 -1.08 31.64 -23.33
C VAL A 435 -1.44 32.93 -22.61
N PHE A 436 -0.49 33.85 -22.51
CA PHE A 436 -0.59 35.09 -21.73
C PHE A 436 -0.55 36.32 -22.64
N ALA A 437 -1.54 37.21 -22.53
CA ALA A 437 -1.56 38.47 -23.27
C ALA A 437 -0.34 39.34 -22.89
N ASN A 438 0.45 39.78 -23.88
CA ASN A 438 1.70 40.48 -23.58
C ASN A 438 1.45 41.86 -22.91
N ALA A 439 0.35 42.53 -23.28
CA ALA A 439 -0.04 43.88 -22.81
C ALA A 439 1.10 44.93 -22.89
N GLY A 440 2.04 44.76 -23.84
CA GLY A 440 3.22 45.62 -23.99
C GLY A 440 4.44 45.20 -23.16
N ARG A 441 4.34 44.17 -22.32
CA ARG A 441 5.48 43.44 -21.73
C ARG A 441 6.13 42.54 -22.81
N ARG A 442 7.30 41.98 -22.52
CA ARG A 442 8.04 41.10 -23.44
C ARG A 442 8.32 39.74 -22.81
N HIS A 443 8.22 38.68 -23.62
CA HIS A 443 8.74 37.35 -23.30
C HIS A 443 8.28 36.88 -21.89
N HIS A 444 9.17 36.31 -21.08
CA HIS A 444 8.90 35.86 -19.70
C HIS A 444 8.18 36.90 -18.81
N ARG A 445 8.48 38.20 -18.96
CA ARG A 445 7.84 39.29 -18.20
C ARG A 445 6.31 39.35 -18.38
N ALA A 446 5.82 38.90 -19.54
CA ALA A 446 4.37 38.80 -19.78
C ALA A 446 3.68 37.72 -18.93
N VAL A 447 4.43 36.73 -18.43
CA VAL A 447 3.94 35.68 -17.53
C VAL A 447 4.02 36.14 -16.08
N LEU A 448 5.18 36.60 -15.63
CA LEU A 448 5.42 37.03 -14.23
C LEU A 448 4.48 38.16 -13.80
N ASP A 449 4.20 39.12 -14.69
CA ASP A 449 3.34 40.25 -14.34
C ASP A 449 1.83 39.97 -14.54
N ALA A 450 1.45 38.79 -15.05
CA ALA A 450 0.11 38.53 -15.56
C ALA A 450 -1.00 38.60 -14.50
N THR A 451 -2.21 38.82 -14.98
CA THR A 451 -3.46 38.70 -14.22
C THR A 451 -4.39 37.67 -14.85
N VAL A 452 -5.37 37.16 -14.10
CA VAL A 452 -6.40 36.23 -14.62
C VAL A 452 -7.13 36.81 -15.85
N ALA A 453 -7.29 38.14 -15.93
CA ALA A 453 -7.85 38.81 -17.11
C ALA A 453 -7.05 38.51 -18.40
N GLU A 454 -5.74 38.34 -18.28
CA GLU A 454 -4.75 38.29 -19.37
C GLU A 454 -4.38 36.86 -19.79
N VAL A 455 -4.73 35.84 -18.99
CA VAL A 455 -4.61 34.42 -19.37
C VAL A 455 -5.62 34.10 -20.48
N ALA A 456 -5.15 34.07 -21.73
CA ALA A 456 -6.00 33.97 -22.92
C ALA A 456 -6.50 32.54 -23.19
N LEU A 457 -5.67 31.53 -22.90
CA LEU A 457 -5.98 30.12 -23.13
C LEU A 457 -5.11 29.24 -22.22
N VAL A 458 -5.69 28.16 -21.70
CA VAL A 458 -4.98 27.10 -20.94
C VAL A 458 -5.38 25.74 -21.48
N LEU A 459 -4.40 24.93 -21.86
CA LEU A 459 -4.55 23.59 -22.41
C LEU A 459 -3.89 22.57 -21.47
N ARG A 460 -4.53 21.41 -21.27
CA ARG A 460 -3.99 20.24 -20.58
C ARG A 460 -4.03 19.06 -21.56
N GLY A 461 -2.87 18.54 -21.97
CA GLY A 461 -2.75 17.56 -23.05
C GLY A 461 -3.42 18.02 -24.35
N GLY A 462 -3.24 19.30 -24.70
CA GLY A 462 -3.86 19.92 -25.87
C GLY A 462 -5.35 20.23 -25.75
N GLN A 463 -6.03 19.79 -24.68
CA GLN A 463 -7.46 20.03 -24.46
C GLN A 463 -7.70 21.36 -23.74
N PRO A 464 -8.57 22.26 -24.24
CA PRO A 464 -8.89 23.52 -23.56
C PRO A 464 -9.49 23.29 -22.19
N VAL A 465 -8.87 23.81 -21.13
CA VAL A 465 -9.37 23.75 -19.74
C VAL A 465 -10.15 25.02 -19.45
N THR A 466 -9.51 26.18 -19.65
CA THR A 466 -10.10 27.51 -19.48
C THR A 466 -9.42 28.53 -20.40
N GLY A 467 -9.90 29.77 -20.39
CA GLY A 467 -9.42 30.87 -21.23
C GLY A 467 -10.51 31.87 -21.57
N ASN A 468 -10.19 32.78 -22.49
CA ASN A 468 -11.13 33.78 -22.99
C ASN A 468 -12.31 33.11 -23.71
N SER A 469 -13.52 33.56 -23.40
CA SER A 469 -14.77 32.93 -23.86
C SER A 469 -14.85 32.82 -25.40
N ALA A 470 -14.36 33.85 -26.11
CA ALA A 470 -14.33 33.87 -27.58
C ALA A 470 -13.35 32.86 -28.19
N VAL A 471 -12.25 32.53 -27.50
CA VAL A 471 -11.25 31.54 -27.93
C VAL A 471 -11.76 30.13 -27.63
N VAL A 472 -12.11 29.87 -26.36
CA VAL A 472 -12.53 28.53 -25.89
C VAL A 472 -13.78 28.04 -26.63
N ALA A 473 -14.76 28.92 -26.91
CA ALA A 473 -15.98 28.56 -27.64
C ALA A 473 -15.76 28.16 -29.11
N GLN A 474 -14.58 28.43 -29.69
CA GLN A 474 -14.20 27.99 -31.04
C GLN A 474 -13.38 26.69 -31.03
N LEU A 475 -12.79 26.34 -29.88
CA LEU A 475 -11.97 25.14 -29.71
C LEU A 475 -12.75 23.95 -29.13
N ALA A 476 -13.70 24.20 -28.22
CA ALA A 476 -14.45 23.17 -27.54
C ALA A 476 -15.94 23.55 -27.38
N SER A 477 -16.82 22.58 -27.62
CA SER A 477 -18.26 22.70 -27.37
C SER A 477 -18.62 22.13 -26.00
N GLY A 478 -19.64 22.70 -25.35
CA GLY A 478 -20.11 22.25 -24.02
C GLY A 478 -19.38 22.85 -22.82
N CYS A 479 -18.39 23.72 -23.03
CA CYS A 479 -17.70 24.43 -21.94
C CYS A 479 -18.53 25.61 -21.41
N ASP A 480 -18.60 25.73 -20.09
CA ASP A 480 -19.42 26.67 -19.33
C ASP A 480 -18.90 28.12 -19.41
N GLU A 481 -19.80 29.11 -19.44
CA GLU A 481 -19.47 30.54 -19.26
C GLU A 481 -19.33 30.84 -17.77
N LEU A 482 -18.16 31.33 -17.34
CA LEU A 482 -17.94 31.69 -15.93
C LEU A 482 -18.49 33.08 -15.60
N GLY A 483 -18.51 33.98 -16.60
CA GLY A 483 -18.82 35.39 -16.46
C GLY A 483 -17.69 36.26 -17.00
N SER A 484 -17.65 37.52 -16.57
CA SER A 484 -16.57 38.46 -16.89
C SER A 484 -15.64 38.55 -15.68
N LEU A 485 -14.51 37.83 -15.74
CA LEU A 485 -13.52 37.79 -14.67
C LEU A 485 -12.51 38.90 -14.92
N CYS A 486 -12.41 39.85 -13.98
CA CYS A 486 -11.65 41.09 -14.14
C CYS A 486 -11.86 41.84 -15.48
N GLY A 487 -13.10 41.86 -15.99
CA GLY A 487 -13.48 42.53 -17.23
C GLY A 487 -13.38 41.66 -18.49
N THR A 488 -12.64 40.54 -18.45
CA THR A 488 -12.52 39.60 -19.56
C THR A 488 -13.52 38.46 -19.44
N PRO A 489 -14.41 38.20 -20.42
CA PRO A 489 -15.26 37.03 -20.42
C PRO A 489 -14.46 35.72 -20.45
N LYS A 490 -14.69 34.81 -19.49
CA LYS A 490 -13.98 33.52 -19.38
C LYS A 490 -14.93 32.32 -19.50
N ARG A 491 -14.40 31.21 -20.03
CA ARG A 491 -15.06 29.89 -20.04
C ARG A 491 -14.19 28.83 -19.37
N ALA A 492 -14.81 27.76 -18.87
CA ALA A 492 -14.10 26.56 -18.45
C ALA A 492 -14.85 25.28 -18.84
N CYS A 493 -14.14 24.21 -19.15
CA CYS A 493 -14.71 22.96 -19.67
C CYS A 493 -15.12 21.98 -18.56
N LEU A 494 -15.70 22.51 -17.48
CA LEU A 494 -16.00 21.79 -16.22
C LEU A 494 -16.84 20.52 -16.43
N THR A 495 -17.83 20.57 -17.32
CA THR A 495 -18.69 19.40 -17.58
C THR A 495 -17.91 18.21 -18.19
N ARG A 496 -16.79 18.46 -18.89
CA ARG A 496 -15.85 17.42 -19.35
C ARG A 496 -14.93 16.97 -18.22
N ASP A 497 -14.37 17.92 -17.49
CA ASP A 497 -13.25 17.69 -16.57
C ASP A 497 -13.69 17.12 -15.21
N ILE A 498 -14.77 17.63 -14.62
CA ILE A 498 -15.30 17.22 -13.30
C ILE A 498 -16.74 16.70 -13.35
N GLY A 499 -17.31 16.51 -14.55
CA GLY A 499 -18.68 16.01 -14.74
C GLY A 499 -19.80 16.96 -14.27
N LYS A 500 -19.47 18.21 -13.93
CA LYS A 500 -20.40 19.22 -13.40
C LYS A 500 -20.33 20.51 -14.21
N SER A 501 -21.48 21.15 -14.43
CA SER A 501 -21.56 22.49 -15.00
C SER A 501 -21.18 23.57 -13.98
N TRP A 502 -20.83 24.77 -14.45
CA TRP A 502 -20.47 25.90 -13.58
C TRP A 502 -21.58 26.22 -12.58
N SER A 503 -22.83 26.27 -13.05
CA SER A 503 -24.00 26.50 -12.20
C SER A 503 -24.21 25.42 -11.15
N ALA A 504 -23.83 24.16 -11.44
CA ALA A 504 -23.89 23.07 -10.46
C ALA A 504 -22.77 23.18 -9.42
N LEU A 505 -21.54 23.49 -9.85
CA LEU A 505 -20.39 23.73 -8.97
C LEU A 505 -20.65 24.90 -8.01
N GLN A 506 -21.09 26.05 -8.53
CA GLN A 506 -21.51 27.20 -7.72
C GLN A 506 -22.63 26.84 -6.72
N SER A 507 -23.59 26.00 -7.12
CA SER A 507 -24.70 25.60 -6.25
C SER A 507 -24.27 24.63 -5.14
N ALA A 508 -23.19 23.88 -5.35
CA ALA A 508 -22.64 22.93 -4.37
C ALA A 508 -21.72 23.64 -3.36
N VAL A 509 -20.83 24.53 -3.82
CA VAL A 509 -19.96 25.37 -2.97
C VAL A 509 -20.74 26.46 -2.24
N GLY A 510 -21.83 26.96 -2.84
CA GLY A 510 -22.70 27.96 -2.22
C GLY A 510 -22.06 29.36 -2.19
N THR A 511 -21.54 29.77 -1.03
CA THR A 511 -20.76 31.01 -0.87
C THR A 511 -19.31 30.61 -0.57
N PRO A 512 -18.39 30.69 -1.54
CA PRO A 512 -16.99 30.33 -1.33
C PRO A 512 -16.32 31.32 -0.38
N SER A 513 -15.50 30.81 0.54
CA SER A 513 -14.70 31.61 1.48
C SER A 513 -13.69 32.49 0.76
N TYR A 514 -13.16 32.05 -0.39
CA TYR A 514 -12.17 32.79 -1.17
C TYR A 514 -12.45 32.71 -2.68
N THR A 515 -12.39 33.83 -3.39
CA THR A 515 -12.89 34.02 -4.77
C THR A 515 -12.10 33.26 -5.84
N LEU A 516 -12.63 33.16 -7.07
CA LEU A 516 -11.88 32.66 -8.24
C LEU A 516 -10.77 33.63 -8.68
N GLU A 517 -10.96 34.93 -8.48
CA GLU A 517 -9.97 35.96 -8.80
C GLU A 517 -10.12 37.21 -7.93
N ASP A 518 -9.08 38.05 -7.94
CA ASP A 518 -9.18 39.48 -7.68
C ASP A 518 -8.37 40.23 -8.75
N CYS A 519 -8.73 41.50 -8.99
CA CYS A 519 -8.19 42.32 -10.08
C CYS A 519 -7.09 43.29 -9.64
N GLY A 520 -6.72 43.30 -8.36
CA GLY A 520 -5.63 44.07 -7.78
C GLY A 520 -4.78 43.20 -6.86
N ALA A 521 -5.07 43.25 -5.56
CA ALA A 521 -4.56 42.30 -4.58
C ALA A 521 -5.77 41.72 -3.85
N PRO A 522 -5.88 40.39 -3.73
CA PRO A 522 -7.08 39.76 -3.17
C PRO A 522 -7.23 40.10 -1.69
N PRO A 523 -8.47 40.00 -1.14
CA PRO A 523 -8.72 40.24 0.27
C PRO A 523 -7.77 39.44 1.15
N ASN A 524 -7.27 40.08 2.21
CA ASN A 524 -6.43 39.48 3.25
C ASN A 524 -5.17 38.76 2.73
N GLU A 525 -4.68 39.05 1.51
CA GLU A 525 -3.54 38.32 0.93
C GLU A 525 -2.33 38.29 1.88
N PRO A 526 -1.77 37.11 2.21
CA PRO A 526 -0.63 36.99 3.10
C PRO A 526 0.57 37.79 2.58
N THR A 527 1.34 38.38 3.49
CA THR A 527 2.41 39.31 3.12
C THR A 527 3.57 38.63 2.41
N CYS A 528 4.10 39.30 1.39
CA CYS A 528 5.37 38.95 0.75
C CYS A 528 6.55 39.83 1.25
N LEU A 529 6.29 40.83 2.09
CA LEU A 529 7.32 41.68 2.68
C LEU A 529 7.92 41.01 3.94
N PRO A 530 9.23 40.68 3.95
CA PRO A 530 9.92 40.14 5.14
C PRO A 530 9.79 41.09 6.33
N HIS A 531 9.55 40.60 7.55
CA HIS A 531 9.69 41.40 8.76
C HIS A 531 9.71 40.55 10.02
N ARG A 532 10.50 40.98 10.99
CA ARG A 532 10.47 40.58 12.41
C ARG A 532 10.72 41.85 13.21
N SER A 533 9.69 42.39 13.86
CA SER A 533 9.68 43.78 14.33
C SER A 533 9.09 44.00 15.72
N LEU A 534 8.53 42.96 16.34
CA LEU A 534 8.17 42.95 17.75
C LEU A 534 9.41 42.68 18.60
N PRO A 535 9.56 43.29 19.80
CA PRO A 535 10.70 43.02 20.69
C PRO A 535 10.83 41.55 21.11
N ASP A 536 9.74 40.80 21.07
CA ASP A 536 9.69 39.37 21.41
C ASP A 536 10.10 38.47 20.22
N ASP A 537 10.18 38.99 18.99
CA ASP A 537 10.70 38.26 17.81
C ASP A 537 12.24 38.03 17.90
N VAL A 538 12.92 38.66 18.87
CA VAL A 538 14.38 38.55 19.12
C VAL A 538 14.71 37.26 19.86
N VAL A 539 14.95 36.19 19.11
CA VAL A 539 15.24 34.85 19.64
C VAL A 539 16.69 34.48 19.37
N ASN A 540 17.39 34.02 20.40
CA ASN A 540 18.81 33.60 20.37
C ASN A 540 19.82 34.60 19.76
N GLY A 541 19.45 35.89 19.67
CA GLY A 541 20.30 36.95 19.09
C GLY A 541 19.96 37.34 17.66
N SER A 542 18.80 36.93 17.13
CA SER A 542 18.31 37.35 15.82
C SER A 542 18.15 38.87 15.65
N SER A 543 18.17 39.36 14.41
CA SER A 543 17.96 40.79 14.11
C SER A 543 16.48 41.19 14.21
N LEU A 544 16.21 42.50 14.17
CA LEU A 544 14.88 43.07 13.95
C LEU A 544 14.90 43.91 12.69
N TYR A 545 13.91 43.71 11.83
CA TYR A 545 13.90 44.21 10.46
C TYR A 545 12.49 44.36 9.90
N THR A 546 12.39 45.07 8.78
CA THR A 546 11.11 45.44 8.17
C THR A 546 10.97 45.08 6.69
N GLY A 547 12.02 44.51 6.07
CA GLY A 547 12.04 44.11 4.65
C GLY A 547 11.94 45.28 3.66
N MET A 548 11.80 46.51 4.15
CA MET A 548 11.67 47.72 3.34
C MET A 548 13.04 48.32 3.05
N SER A 549 13.54 48.07 1.84
CA SER A 549 14.72 48.70 1.26
C SER A 549 14.80 50.21 1.58
N SER A 550 15.94 50.64 2.09
CA SER A 550 16.21 52.01 2.52
C SER A 550 17.47 52.59 1.85
N ALA A 551 17.93 53.76 2.29
CA ALA A 551 19.14 54.40 1.77
C ALA A 551 20.44 53.99 2.49
N ASN A 552 20.33 53.20 3.58
CA ASN A 552 21.45 52.77 4.43
C ASN A 552 21.36 51.28 4.84
N ASP A 553 20.39 50.55 4.29
CA ASP A 553 20.00 49.16 4.57
C ASP A 553 19.21 48.82 3.29
N ARG A 554 19.88 48.23 2.29
CA ARG A 554 19.41 48.20 0.89
C ARG A 554 18.43 47.09 0.58
N ASP A 555 18.58 45.93 1.22
CA ASP A 555 17.74 44.75 1.03
C ASP A 555 16.68 44.56 2.13
N GLY A 556 16.73 45.34 3.21
CA GLY A 556 15.72 45.34 4.27
C GLY A 556 15.95 44.33 5.40
N ASP A 557 17.14 43.72 5.53
CA ASP A 557 17.49 42.73 6.57
C ASP A 557 17.64 43.32 8.00
N GLY A 558 17.63 44.66 8.09
CA GLY A 558 17.71 45.43 9.34
C GLY A 558 19.13 45.79 9.78
N ILE A 559 20.16 45.40 9.03
CA ILE A 559 21.57 45.68 9.28
C ILE A 559 22.03 46.77 8.29
N PRO A 560 22.78 47.79 8.75
CA PRO A 560 23.20 48.85 7.83
C PRO A 560 24.27 48.39 6.84
N ASP A 561 24.20 48.90 5.60
CA ASP A 561 25.16 48.76 4.49
C ASP A 561 26.66 48.85 4.86
N ASP A 562 27.02 49.48 5.99
CA ASP A 562 28.40 49.67 6.45
C ASP A 562 28.86 48.68 7.55
N GLN A 563 27.98 47.75 7.92
CA GLN A 563 28.17 46.68 8.92
C GLN A 563 27.70 45.30 8.42
N ASP A 564 26.99 45.27 7.29
CA ASP A 564 26.38 44.13 6.63
C ASP A 564 27.39 43.37 5.72
N ASN A 565 27.36 42.04 5.74
CA ASN A 565 28.20 41.16 4.91
C ASN A 565 27.56 40.73 3.57
N CYS A 566 26.28 41.03 3.32
CA CYS A 566 25.63 40.94 2.01
C CYS A 566 24.78 42.19 1.62
N PRO A 567 25.35 43.41 1.45
CA PRO A 567 24.62 44.68 1.22
C PRO A 567 23.72 44.85 -0.02
N ASP A 568 23.31 43.77 -0.67
CA ASP A 568 22.35 43.71 -1.78
C ASP A 568 21.49 42.41 -1.75
N VAL A 569 21.66 41.51 -0.76
CA VAL A 569 21.01 40.18 -0.71
C VAL A 569 20.69 39.77 0.73
N PHE A 570 19.42 39.99 1.10
CA PHE A 570 18.82 39.82 2.41
C PHE A 570 19.25 38.55 3.16
N ASN A 571 19.96 38.71 4.28
CA ASN A 571 20.44 37.64 5.17
C ASN A 571 20.39 38.02 6.66
N PRO A 572 19.20 38.31 7.21
CA PRO A 572 19.04 38.70 8.61
C PRO A 572 19.61 37.62 9.53
N VAL A 573 20.12 38.02 10.71
CA VAL A 573 20.58 37.06 11.71
C VAL A 573 19.40 36.20 12.16
N ARG A 574 19.43 34.91 11.84
CA ARG A 574 18.42 33.94 12.31
C ARG A 574 18.80 33.41 13.69
N PRO A 575 17.84 32.86 14.47
CA PRO A 575 18.13 32.16 15.72
C PRO A 575 19.18 31.03 15.61
N LEU A 576 19.36 30.43 14.42
CA LEU A 576 20.37 29.39 14.18
C LEU A 576 21.79 29.94 13.92
N ASP A 577 21.94 31.21 13.51
CA ASP A 577 23.22 31.82 13.11
C ASP A 577 24.04 32.37 14.31
N GLY A 578 23.54 32.20 15.53
CA GLY A 578 24.31 32.43 16.77
C GLY A 578 24.57 33.89 17.14
N GLY A 579 23.89 34.85 16.49
CA GLY A 579 24.00 36.28 16.81
C GLY A 579 24.92 37.08 15.89
N SER A 580 25.15 36.62 14.67
CA SER A 580 25.84 37.35 13.57
C SER A 580 25.25 36.90 12.23
N GLN A 581 25.45 37.67 11.15
CA GLN A 581 25.03 37.22 9.82
C GLN A 581 25.78 35.95 9.42
N ALA A 582 25.17 35.13 8.60
CA ALA A 582 25.76 33.87 8.17
C ALA A 582 26.97 34.11 7.25
N ASP A 583 28.13 33.57 7.67
CA ASP A 583 29.45 33.60 7.04
C ASP A 583 30.14 32.30 7.49
N PHE A 584 30.00 31.25 6.68
CA PHE A 584 30.33 29.88 7.09
C PHE A 584 31.83 29.58 7.13
N ASP A 585 32.62 30.16 6.23
CA ASP A 585 34.07 29.92 6.14
C ASP A 585 34.94 31.04 6.73
N GLY A 586 34.38 32.23 6.97
CA GLY A 586 34.97 33.32 7.75
C GLY A 586 35.68 34.40 6.94
N ASP A 587 35.38 34.55 5.65
CA ASP A 587 36.03 35.53 4.76
C ASP A 587 35.44 36.96 4.82
N SER A 588 34.29 37.12 5.51
CA SER A 588 33.50 38.35 5.65
C SER A 588 32.61 38.74 4.47
N VAL A 589 32.40 37.86 3.48
CA VAL A 589 31.24 37.85 2.59
C VAL A 589 30.18 36.89 3.18
N GLY A 590 28.89 37.23 3.10
CA GLY A 590 27.85 36.38 3.65
C GLY A 590 27.40 35.24 2.73
N ASP A 591 26.95 34.14 3.34
CA ASP A 591 26.59 32.87 2.67
C ASP A 591 25.68 33.01 1.44
N VAL A 592 24.78 34.00 1.43
CA VAL A 592 23.76 34.19 0.38
C VAL A 592 24.22 35.10 -0.77
N CYS A 593 25.31 35.85 -0.61
CA CYS A 593 25.91 36.68 -1.65
C CYS A 593 27.26 36.13 -2.17
N ASP A 594 27.94 35.32 -1.37
CA ASP A 594 29.19 34.66 -1.75
C ASP A 594 29.01 33.66 -2.93
N PRO A 595 29.89 33.70 -3.95
CA PRO A 595 30.05 32.61 -4.90
C PRO A 595 30.45 31.24 -4.31
N CYS A 596 31.25 31.17 -3.24
CA CYS A 596 31.91 29.94 -2.78
C CYS A 596 31.89 29.71 -1.25
N PRO A 597 30.70 29.60 -0.59
CA PRO A 597 30.51 29.67 0.88
C PRO A 597 30.94 28.43 1.69
N LEU A 598 32.05 27.81 1.26
CA LEU A 598 32.79 26.71 1.87
C LEU A 598 34.33 26.86 1.64
N GLU A 599 34.78 27.91 0.95
CA GLU A 599 36.15 28.14 0.47
C GLU A 599 36.55 29.64 0.61
N ALA A 600 36.85 30.10 1.84
CA ALA A 600 37.22 31.48 2.15
C ALA A 600 38.29 32.10 1.21
N ASP A 601 38.13 33.39 0.86
CA ASP A 601 38.93 34.17 -0.10
C ASP A 601 38.83 33.67 -1.58
N VAL A 602 37.83 32.85 -1.97
CA VAL A 602 37.73 32.24 -3.32
C VAL A 602 36.53 32.72 -4.13
N THR A 603 36.78 33.29 -5.32
CA THR A 603 35.72 33.73 -6.27
C THR A 603 35.46 32.74 -7.40
N THR A 604 36.00 31.52 -7.34
CA THR A 604 35.85 30.45 -8.35
C THR A 604 36.16 29.10 -7.70
N CYS A 605 35.11 28.44 -7.22
CA CYS A 605 35.20 27.28 -6.35
C CYS A 605 35.69 26.02 -7.13
N ALA A 606 36.04 24.96 -6.40
CA ALA A 606 36.20 23.65 -7.02
C ALA A 606 34.87 23.25 -7.68
N THR A 607 34.84 23.17 -9.02
CA THR A 607 33.60 23.22 -9.79
C THR A 607 32.62 22.11 -9.41
N PHE A 608 31.42 22.49 -8.98
CA PHE A 608 30.20 21.70 -9.16
C PHE A 608 29.53 22.16 -10.46
N ASN A 609 29.22 21.24 -11.37
CA ASN A 609 28.64 21.54 -12.67
C ASN A 609 27.22 20.94 -12.75
N PRO A 610 26.13 21.70 -12.55
CA PRO A 610 24.76 21.15 -12.47
C PRO A 610 24.18 20.62 -13.79
N GLY A 611 25.01 20.37 -14.81
CA GLY A 611 24.68 19.58 -16.00
C GLY A 611 25.51 18.29 -16.14
N ASP A 612 26.24 17.91 -15.09
CA ASP A 612 27.36 16.95 -15.04
C ASP A 612 27.39 16.47 -13.57
N SER A 613 26.38 15.68 -13.17
CA SER A 613 25.96 15.46 -11.77
C SER A 613 27.03 14.83 -10.89
N ASP A 614 27.86 13.97 -11.46
CA ASP A 614 28.98 13.30 -10.80
C ASP A 614 30.33 14.01 -11.02
N ASN A 615 30.33 15.07 -11.84
CA ASN A 615 31.43 15.99 -12.09
C ASN A 615 32.64 15.32 -12.78
N ASP A 616 32.38 14.41 -13.71
CA ASP A 616 33.38 13.68 -14.49
C ASP A 616 33.90 14.48 -15.71
N GLY A 617 33.09 15.41 -16.23
CA GLY A 617 33.36 16.21 -17.44
C GLY A 617 32.51 15.85 -18.67
N VAL A 618 31.60 14.87 -18.57
CA VAL A 618 30.63 14.45 -19.58
C VAL A 618 29.22 14.85 -19.10
N PRO A 619 28.57 15.85 -19.73
CA PRO A 619 27.24 16.27 -19.29
C PRO A 619 26.17 15.17 -19.45
N ASN A 620 25.30 15.03 -18.44
CA ASN A 620 24.30 13.97 -18.26
C ASN A 620 23.48 13.61 -19.52
N GLU A 621 23.22 14.61 -20.38
CA GLU A 621 22.51 14.46 -21.67
C GLU A 621 23.25 13.58 -22.71
N ARG A 622 24.51 13.24 -22.46
CA ARG A 622 25.43 12.49 -23.34
C ARG A 622 26.28 11.47 -22.58
N ASP A 623 25.96 11.25 -21.32
CA ASP A 623 26.66 10.35 -20.40
C ASP A 623 25.99 8.98 -20.37
N ASN A 624 26.76 7.90 -20.39
CA ASN A 624 26.27 6.53 -20.20
C ASN A 624 26.22 6.08 -18.72
N CYS A 625 26.73 6.89 -17.78
CA CYS A 625 26.55 6.75 -16.33
C CYS A 625 26.27 8.09 -15.60
N PRO A 626 25.16 8.81 -15.86
CA PRO A 626 24.86 10.18 -15.37
C PRO A 626 24.92 10.51 -13.86
N ASP A 627 25.26 9.53 -13.02
CA ASP A 627 25.34 9.62 -11.56
C ASP A 627 26.63 8.94 -10.99
N ILE A 628 27.52 8.37 -11.83
CA ILE A 628 28.70 7.58 -11.43
C ILE A 628 29.89 7.80 -12.39
N ALA A 629 30.72 8.78 -12.06
CA ALA A 629 31.82 9.33 -12.87
C ALA A 629 32.70 8.30 -13.60
N ASN A 630 32.66 8.31 -14.93
CA ASN A 630 33.45 7.47 -15.83
C ASN A 630 33.97 8.23 -17.08
N PRO A 631 35.00 9.11 -16.97
CA PRO A 631 35.36 10.07 -18.02
C PRO A 631 35.91 9.50 -19.34
N ASP A 632 36.04 8.17 -19.45
CA ASP A 632 36.36 7.46 -20.69
C ASP A 632 35.14 6.85 -21.40
N GLN A 633 33.96 6.92 -20.78
CA GLN A 633 32.66 6.47 -21.29
C GLN A 633 32.71 5.03 -21.80
N ALA A 634 33.44 4.17 -21.08
CA ALA A 634 33.57 2.76 -21.41
C ALA A 634 32.20 2.07 -21.34
N ASP A 635 31.77 1.52 -22.46
CA ASP A 635 30.67 0.56 -22.66
C ASP A 635 31.32 -0.61 -23.43
N ARG A 636 31.12 -1.85 -22.97
CA ARG A 636 31.85 -3.03 -23.48
C ARG A 636 30.97 -4.01 -24.26
N ASP A 637 29.67 -4.00 -24.02
CA ASP A 637 28.70 -4.89 -24.66
C ASP A 637 27.76 -4.16 -25.65
N ASP A 638 28.00 -2.87 -25.87
CA ASP A 638 27.31 -1.95 -26.80
C ASP A 638 25.81 -1.76 -26.45
N ASP A 639 25.47 -1.73 -25.15
CA ASP A 639 24.08 -1.63 -24.67
C ASP A 639 23.56 -0.21 -24.40
N GLY A 640 24.47 0.76 -24.17
CA GLY A 640 24.14 2.15 -23.88
C GLY A 640 24.29 2.59 -22.41
N LYS A 641 24.72 1.70 -21.51
CA LYS A 641 25.19 2.02 -20.15
C LYS A 641 26.71 1.95 -20.07
N GLY A 642 27.30 2.65 -19.12
CA GLY A 642 28.73 2.56 -18.86
C GLY A 642 29.13 1.47 -17.87
N ASP A 643 30.36 0.98 -18.04
CA ASP A 643 31.10 0.05 -17.17
C ASP A 643 31.05 0.37 -15.66
N ALA A 644 30.84 1.64 -15.30
CA ALA A 644 30.87 2.12 -13.93
C ALA A 644 29.53 2.03 -13.20
N CYS A 645 28.41 2.07 -13.95
CA CYS A 645 27.05 2.08 -13.42
C CYS A 645 26.24 0.84 -13.79
N ASP A 646 26.63 0.09 -14.83
CA ASP A 646 26.01 -1.21 -15.08
C ASP A 646 26.53 -2.30 -14.12
N ALA A 647 25.62 -3.21 -13.76
CA ALA A 647 25.88 -4.29 -12.81
C ALA A 647 26.42 -5.59 -13.45
N CYS A 648 26.53 -5.64 -14.78
CA CYS A 648 27.09 -6.75 -15.56
C CYS A 648 27.74 -6.30 -16.89
N PRO A 649 28.85 -5.51 -16.88
CA PRO A 649 29.47 -4.87 -18.07
C PRO A 649 30.18 -5.79 -19.10
N GLU A 650 29.61 -6.95 -19.37
CA GLU A 650 29.99 -7.95 -20.38
C GLU A 650 28.74 -8.65 -21.00
N ASP A 651 27.52 -8.28 -20.59
CA ASP A 651 26.25 -9.02 -20.77
C ASP A 651 25.02 -8.08 -20.94
N ALA A 652 25.03 -7.26 -22.00
CA ALA A 652 24.04 -6.24 -22.41
C ALA A 652 22.59 -6.38 -21.89
N ASN A 653 22.11 -5.33 -21.22
CA ASN A 653 20.83 -5.27 -20.49
C ASN A 653 20.12 -3.89 -20.65
N PRO A 654 19.78 -3.47 -21.89
CA PRO A 654 19.59 -2.06 -22.24
C PRO A 654 18.45 -1.33 -21.53
N GLY A 655 18.74 -0.09 -21.13
CA GLY A 655 17.79 0.80 -20.45
C GLY A 655 17.39 0.26 -19.06
N PRO A 656 16.09 0.16 -18.73
CA PRO A 656 15.63 -0.26 -17.40
C PRO A 656 15.68 -1.79 -17.16
N LEU A 657 16.28 -2.57 -18.07
CA LEU A 657 16.39 -4.01 -17.94
C LEU A 657 17.42 -4.39 -16.86
N GLY A 658 17.20 -5.57 -16.27
CA GLY A 658 18.09 -6.17 -15.28
C GLY A 658 19.07 -7.15 -15.92
N CYS A 659 20.19 -7.39 -15.24
CA CYS A 659 21.25 -8.27 -15.72
C CYS A 659 20.76 -9.71 -16.02
N PRO A 660 21.15 -10.30 -17.16
CA PRO A 660 20.84 -11.68 -17.48
C PRO A 660 21.59 -12.61 -16.51
N TYR A 661 20.86 -13.47 -15.80
CA TYR A 661 21.45 -14.47 -14.93
C TYR A 661 20.79 -15.84 -15.15
N ASP A 662 21.58 -16.91 -14.99
CA ASP A 662 21.01 -18.24 -14.90
C ASP A 662 20.29 -18.43 -13.55
N ILE A 663 19.29 -19.32 -13.53
CA ILE A 663 18.43 -19.47 -12.36
C ILE A 663 19.23 -19.94 -11.13
N ALA A 664 20.28 -20.76 -11.33
CA ALA A 664 21.15 -21.20 -10.25
C ALA A 664 21.89 -20.01 -9.59
N THR A 665 22.35 -19.04 -10.38
CA THR A 665 22.98 -17.80 -9.89
C THR A 665 21.98 -16.96 -9.09
N ILE A 666 20.75 -16.78 -9.60
CA ILE A 666 19.64 -16.07 -8.92
C ILE A 666 19.28 -16.72 -7.57
N LYS A 667 19.23 -18.04 -7.52
CA LYS A 667 18.88 -18.81 -6.31
C LYS A 667 19.99 -18.85 -5.26
N THR A 668 21.26 -18.77 -5.66
CA THR A 668 22.42 -18.96 -4.74
C THR A 668 23.16 -17.68 -4.37
N THR A 669 23.00 -16.59 -5.13
CA THR A 669 23.75 -15.34 -4.92
C THR A 669 22.95 -14.36 -4.07
N SER A 670 23.24 -14.31 -2.76
CA SER A 670 22.58 -13.39 -1.83
C SER A 670 22.82 -11.90 -2.13
N ALA A 671 23.91 -11.57 -2.86
CA ALA A 671 24.20 -10.20 -3.30
C ALA A 671 23.23 -9.66 -4.36
N LEU A 672 22.37 -10.53 -4.93
CA LEU A 672 21.30 -10.13 -5.86
C LEU A 672 19.98 -9.76 -5.15
N GLU A 673 19.92 -9.77 -3.81
CA GLU A 673 18.74 -9.32 -3.05
C GLU A 673 18.39 -7.86 -3.41
N GLY A 674 17.16 -7.64 -3.88
CA GLY A 674 16.70 -6.33 -4.35
C GLY A 674 17.25 -5.89 -5.71
N GLN A 675 18.14 -6.66 -6.34
CA GLN A 675 18.71 -6.32 -7.65
C GLN A 675 17.77 -6.69 -8.80
N ARG A 676 17.86 -5.91 -9.89
CA ARG A 676 17.17 -6.24 -11.14
C ARG A 676 17.88 -7.36 -11.89
N VAL A 677 17.10 -8.34 -12.34
CA VAL A 677 17.59 -9.54 -13.06
C VAL A 677 16.69 -9.85 -14.26
N ALA A 678 17.22 -10.63 -15.20
CA ALA A 678 16.47 -11.21 -16.31
C ALA A 678 16.81 -12.71 -16.46
N VAL A 679 15.84 -13.49 -16.93
CA VAL A 679 15.94 -14.93 -17.20
C VAL A 679 15.35 -15.21 -18.57
N TYR A 680 16.12 -15.79 -19.47
CA TYR A 680 15.71 -16.06 -20.85
C TYR A 680 15.54 -17.56 -21.11
N GLY A 681 14.52 -17.94 -21.88
CA GLY A 681 14.27 -19.31 -22.35
C GLY A 681 13.94 -20.33 -21.26
N ALA A 682 13.23 -19.94 -20.20
CA ALA A 682 12.87 -20.84 -19.09
C ALA A 682 11.49 -21.48 -19.28
N VAL A 683 11.34 -22.74 -18.86
CA VAL A 683 10.10 -23.53 -19.02
C VAL A 683 9.18 -23.36 -17.83
N VAL A 684 7.90 -23.08 -18.06
CA VAL A 684 6.86 -23.01 -17.02
C VAL A 684 6.48 -24.43 -16.57
N THR A 685 6.69 -24.74 -15.30
CA THR A 685 6.49 -26.10 -14.73
C THR A 685 5.21 -26.25 -13.91
N ALA A 686 4.71 -25.15 -13.34
CA ALA A 686 3.48 -25.07 -12.56
C ALA A 686 2.94 -23.63 -12.58
N VAL A 687 1.63 -23.48 -12.42
CA VAL A 687 0.92 -22.20 -12.38
C VAL A 687 -0.09 -22.27 -11.24
N GLY A 688 -0.06 -21.30 -10.34
CA GLY A 688 -0.98 -21.17 -9.21
C GLY A 688 -1.64 -19.79 -9.18
N GLN A 689 -2.37 -19.48 -8.10
CA GLN A 689 -3.20 -18.27 -8.01
C GLN A 689 -2.38 -16.96 -8.18
N ASP A 690 -1.22 -16.86 -7.53
CA ASP A 690 -0.39 -15.65 -7.47
C ASP A 690 0.80 -15.61 -8.45
N GLY A 691 1.05 -16.69 -9.19
CA GLY A 691 2.29 -16.80 -9.96
C GLY A 691 2.53 -18.16 -10.58
N PHE A 692 3.76 -18.39 -11.03
CA PHE A 692 4.16 -19.61 -11.72
C PHE A 692 5.62 -19.97 -11.43
N PHE A 693 5.96 -21.26 -11.52
CA PHE A 693 7.34 -21.74 -11.39
C PHE A 693 8.00 -21.88 -12.76
N ILE A 694 9.16 -21.26 -12.94
CA ILE A 694 10.01 -21.45 -14.12
C ILE A 694 11.21 -22.33 -13.79
N GLN A 695 11.63 -23.18 -14.73
CA GLN A 695 12.78 -24.05 -14.61
C GLN A 695 13.62 -24.02 -15.90
N LYS A 696 14.95 -24.06 -15.75
CA LYS A 696 15.93 -24.05 -16.84
C LYS A 696 15.61 -25.13 -17.88
N ASN A 697 15.57 -24.75 -19.15
CA ASN A 697 15.29 -25.66 -20.27
C ASN A 697 16.49 -26.59 -20.55
N ALA A 698 16.61 -27.65 -19.75
CA ALA A 698 17.73 -28.60 -19.76
C ALA A 698 17.25 -30.04 -19.88
N SER A 699 18.03 -30.89 -20.56
CA SER A 699 17.71 -32.30 -20.79
C SER A 699 17.80 -33.20 -19.54
N ALA A 700 18.21 -32.65 -18.40
CA ALA A 700 18.23 -33.31 -17.10
C ALA A 700 18.03 -32.26 -15.98
N PRO A 701 17.42 -32.62 -14.83
CA PRO A 701 17.35 -31.72 -13.68
C PRO A 701 18.74 -31.42 -13.10
N GLU A 702 19.04 -30.13 -12.93
CA GLU A 702 20.26 -29.61 -12.28
C GLU A 702 19.91 -29.02 -10.90
N ASP A 703 20.86 -28.93 -9.98
CA ASP A 703 20.63 -28.26 -8.68
C ASP A 703 20.36 -26.76 -8.86
N HIS A 704 19.45 -26.18 -8.05
CA HIS A 704 19.00 -24.78 -8.13
C HIS A 704 18.44 -24.32 -9.49
N ALA A 705 17.98 -25.25 -10.34
CA ALA A 705 17.57 -24.95 -11.72
C ALA A 705 16.22 -24.21 -11.89
N ALA A 706 15.52 -23.85 -10.80
CA ALA A 706 14.15 -23.34 -10.84
C ALA A 706 13.87 -22.22 -9.82
N VAL A 707 12.89 -21.35 -10.13
CA VAL A 707 12.51 -20.19 -9.30
C VAL A 707 11.02 -19.88 -9.46
N PHE A 708 10.40 -19.32 -8.43
CA PHE A 708 9.02 -18.83 -8.48
C PHE A 708 8.95 -17.40 -9.03
N VAL A 709 7.92 -17.11 -9.82
CA VAL A 709 7.65 -15.82 -10.44
C VAL A 709 6.32 -15.29 -9.92
N TYR A 710 6.36 -14.23 -9.12
CA TYR A 710 5.18 -13.63 -8.51
C TYR A 710 4.60 -12.50 -9.38
N ILE A 711 3.31 -12.60 -9.68
CA ILE A 711 2.54 -11.64 -10.50
C ILE A 711 1.13 -11.35 -9.94
N GLY A 712 0.79 -11.91 -8.78
CA GLY A 712 -0.56 -11.81 -8.19
C GLY A 712 -1.65 -12.26 -9.15
N SER A 713 -2.72 -11.48 -9.27
CA SER A 713 -3.83 -11.71 -10.20
C SER A 713 -3.50 -11.44 -11.68
N GLY A 714 -2.25 -11.14 -12.03
CA GLY A 714 -1.79 -10.93 -13.40
C GLY A 714 -2.01 -12.15 -14.31
N ALA A 715 -2.03 -11.88 -15.63
CA ALA A 715 -2.10 -12.92 -16.66
C ALA A 715 -0.87 -13.83 -16.58
N LYS A 716 -1.10 -15.14 -16.71
CA LYS A 716 -0.11 -16.20 -16.49
C LYS A 716 0.14 -16.99 -17.79
N PRO A 717 1.36 -17.47 -18.05
CA PRO A 717 1.61 -18.45 -19.09
C PRO A 717 0.97 -19.80 -18.74
N ALA A 718 0.87 -20.71 -19.71
CA ALA A 718 0.47 -22.09 -19.48
C ALA A 718 1.66 -22.99 -19.09
N ILE A 719 1.36 -24.17 -18.54
CA ILE A 719 2.39 -25.16 -18.20
C ILE A 719 2.96 -25.75 -19.50
N SER A 720 4.29 -25.78 -19.61
CA SER A 720 5.12 -26.09 -20.80
C SER A 720 5.51 -24.91 -21.68
N ASP A 721 4.97 -23.70 -21.48
CA ASP A 721 5.41 -22.50 -22.21
C ASP A 721 6.90 -22.21 -21.92
N VAL A 722 7.64 -21.74 -22.93
CA VAL A 722 9.00 -21.22 -22.75
C VAL A 722 8.93 -19.69 -22.76
N VAL A 723 9.26 -19.08 -21.61
CA VAL A 723 9.13 -17.64 -21.37
C VAL A 723 10.48 -16.96 -21.17
N ASP A 724 10.54 -15.71 -21.62
CA ASP A 724 11.54 -14.73 -21.20
C ASP A 724 10.94 -13.85 -20.09
N VAL A 725 11.66 -13.69 -18.98
CA VAL A 725 11.26 -12.93 -17.80
C VAL A 725 12.23 -11.79 -17.60
N THR A 726 11.76 -10.56 -17.74
CA THR A 726 12.57 -9.33 -17.86
C THR A 726 12.09 -8.24 -16.91
N GLY A 727 12.98 -7.32 -16.54
CA GLY A 727 12.68 -6.25 -15.59
C GLY A 727 12.37 -6.73 -14.17
N ALA A 728 12.57 -8.02 -13.89
CA ALA A 728 12.30 -8.65 -12.61
C ALA A 728 13.25 -8.15 -11.52
N THR A 729 12.83 -8.25 -10.28
CA THR A 729 13.66 -8.01 -9.09
C THR A 729 13.75 -9.29 -8.27
N ARG A 730 14.97 -9.73 -7.91
CA ARG A 730 15.16 -10.95 -7.12
C ARG A 730 14.93 -10.66 -5.62
N ALA A 731 13.91 -11.28 -5.05
CA ALA A 731 13.44 -11.03 -3.69
C ALA A 731 13.40 -12.31 -2.85
N THR A 732 13.65 -12.20 -1.54
CA THR A 732 13.33 -13.25 -0.56
C THR A 732 12.00 -12.95 0.12
N PHE A 733 11.04 -13.89 0.09
CA PHE A 733 9.71 -13.74 0.69
C PHE A 733 9.29 -15.05 1.39
N TYR A 734 8.93 -14.98 2.68
CA TYR A 734 8.77 -16.16 3.56
C TYR A 734 9.89 -17.20 3.42
N GLU A 735 11.14 -16.72 3.39
CA GLU A 735 12.38 -17.49 3.20
C GLU A 735 12.53 -18.15 1.80
N GLN A 736 11.52 -18.05 0.92
CA GLN A 736 11.59 -18.45 -0.49
C GLN A 736 12.35 -17.42 -1.32
N VAL A 737 13.24 -17.84 -2.22
CA VAL A 737 13.83 -16.93 -3.23
C VAL A 737 12.98 -16.94 -4.49
N GLN A 738 12.42 -15.78 -4.86
CA GLN A 738 11.48 -15.58 -5.97
C GLN A 738 11.79 -14.32 -6.81
N LEU A 739 11.10 -14.17 -7.94
CA LEU A 739 11.16 -12.99 -8.82
C LEU A 739 9.88 -12.17 -8.70
N ASN A 740 10.04 -10.87 -8.40
CA ASN A 740 8.95 -9.88 -8.25
C ASN A 740 9.01 -8.82 -9.37
N SER A 741 7.93 -8.02 -9.50
CA SER A 741 7.88 -6.84 -10.38
C SER A 741 8.19 -7.12 -11.86
N VAL A 742 7.85 -8.32 -12.33
CA VAL A 742 8.30 -8.84 -13.63
C VAL A 742 7.47 -8.34 -14.81
N THR A 743 8.11 -8.24 -15.97
CA THR A 743 7.46 -8.41 -17.28
C THR A 743 7.82 -9.80 -17.82
N TRP A 744 6.90 -10.49 -18.47
CA TRP A 744 7.19 -11.78 -19.11
C TRP A 744 6.61 -11.84 -20.53
N VAL A 745 7.25 -12.61 -21.40
CA VAL A 745 6.85 -12.84 -22.79
C VAL A 745 6.97 -14.33 -23.13
N ASP A 746 5.91 -14.92 -23.67
CA ASP A 746 5.99 -16.25 -24.30
C ASP A 746 6.79 -16.16 -25.61
N THR A 747 7.80 -17.03 -25.74
CA THR A 747 8.63 -17.15 -26.96
C THR A 747 7.91 -17.83 -28.12
N GLY A 748 6.73 -18.39 -27.89
CA GLY A 748 5.96 -19.19 -28.85
C GLY A 748 6.51 -20.59 -29.03
N THR A 749 7.13 -21.17 -28.00
CA THR A 749 7.70 -22.52 -28.04
C THR A 749 7.37 -23.34 -26.79
N ASP A 750 6.87 -24.56 -26.99
CA ASP A 750 6.53 -25.49 -25.91
C ASP A 750 7.73 -26.40 -25.56
N ALA A 751 7.99 -26.63 -24.28
CA ALA A 751 8.97 -27.60 -23.80
C ALA A 751 8.45 -28.40 -22.59
N THR A 752 8.67 -29.71 -22.58
CA THR A 752 8.23 -30.59 -21.48
C THR A 752 9.43 -31.13 -20.69
N LEU A 753 9.54 -30.76 -19.41
CA LEU A 753 10.60 -31.24 -18.52
C LEU A 753 10.21 -32.56 -17.82
N SER A 754 11.20 -33.41 -17.59
CA SER A 754 11.04 -34.64 -16.79
C SER A 754 11.32 -34.35 -15.31
N PRO A 755 10.42 -34.75 -14.37
CA PRO A 755 10.65 -34.53 -12.94
C PRO A 755 11.92 -35.22 -12.40
N ARG A 756 12.53 -34.63 -11.38
CA ARG A 756 13.64 -35.25 -10.63
C ARG A 756 13.09 -36.32 -9.68
N VAL A 757 13.39 -37.59 -9.96
CA VAL A 757 12.91 -38.71 -9.14
C VAL A 757 13.76 -38.87 -7.87
N LEU A 758 13.11 -38.95 -6.71
CA LEU A 758 13.70 -39.16 -5.39
C LEU A 758 12.99 -40.32 -4.67
N THR A 759 13.74 -41.18 -3.99
CA THR A 759 13.19 -42.19 -3.07
C THR A 759 12.96 -41.60 -1.68
N ALA A 760 12.04 -42.18 -0.89
CA ALA A 760 11.81 -41.78 0.52
C ALA A 760 13.11 -41.63 1.33
N ALA A 761 14.05 -42.57 1.19
CA ALA A 761 15.35 -42.52 1.88
C ALA A 761 16.22 -41.31 1.47
N GLN A 762 16.07 -40.79 0.24
CA GLN A 762 16.74 -39.55 -0.18
C GLN A 762 16.03 -38.31 0.39
N VAL A 763 14.70 -38.30 0.43
CA VAL A 763 13.92 -37.23 1.09
C VAL A 763 14.32 -37.10 2.55
N THR A 764 14.24 -38.20 3.32
CA THR A 764 14.65 -38.24 4.73
C THR A 764 16.09 -37.76 4.92
N ALA A 765 17.03 -38.18 4.07
CA ALA A 765 18.43 -37.79 4.17
C ALA A 765 18.66 -36.29 3.92
N MET A 766 17.95 -35.69 2.95
CA MET A 766 18.10 -34.27 2.60
C MET A 766 17.49 -33.36 3.68
N MET A 767 16.32 -33.73 4.21
CA MET A 767 15.65 -32.99 5.29
C MET A 767 16.42 -33.10 6.61
N THR A 768 16.86 -34.32 7.00
CA THR A 768 17.67 -34.54 8.23
C THR A 768 19.01 -33.80 8.17
N ALA A 769 19.57 -33.58 6.98
CA ALA A 769 20.80 -32.82 6.77
C ALA A 769 20.59 -31.30 6.67
N GLY A 770 19.35 -30.80 6.64
CA GLY A 770 19.04 -29.40 6.38
C GLY A 770 19.49 -28.91 5.00
N SER A 771 19.67 -29.82 4.03
CA SER A 771 20.39 -29.58 2.78
C SER A 771 19.48 -29.69 1.54
N ALA A 772 18.21 -29.32 1.68
CA ALA A 772 17.20 -29.50 0.64
C ALA A 772 17.01 -28.27 -0.28
N THR A 773 17.64 -27.14 0.04
CA THR A 773 17.70 -25.90 -0.76
C THR A 773 17.99 -26.09 -2.25
N PRO A 774 18.82 -27.07 -2.70
CA PRO A 774 19.02 -27.35 -4.12
C PRO A 774 17.76 -27.70 -4.90
N LEU A 775 16.72 -28.24 -4.23
CA LEU A 775 15.45 -28.63 -4.86
C LEU A 775 14.44 -27.47 -4.95
N GLU A 776 14.66 -26.36 -4.26
CA GLU A 776 13.68 -25.28 -4.16
C GLU A 776 13.31 -24.73 -5.54
N GLY A 777 12.01 -24.76 -5.87
CA GLY A 777 11.44 -24.46 -7.18
C GLY A 777 11.33 -25.64 -8.16
N GLN A 778 12.10 -26.73 -7.98
CA GLN A 778 12.20 -27.79 -8.99
C GLN A 778 10.96 -28.67 -9.04
N LEU A 779 10.58 -29.08 -10.25
CA LEU A 779 9.63 -30.17 -10.47
C LEU A 779 10.26 -31.53 -10.10
N ILE A 780 9.78 -32.15 -9.02
CA ILE A 780 10.25 -33.45 -8.53
C ILE A 780 9.14 -34.52 -8.56
N THR A 781 9.54 -35.77 -8.38
CA THR A 781 8.65 -36.89 -8.01
C THR A 781 9.28 -37.64 -6.85
N VAL A 782 8.60 -37.69 -5.70
CA VAL A 782 8.97 -38.59 -4.59
C VAL A 782 8.32 -39.96 -4.78
N GLN A 783 9.03 -41.03 -4.41
CA GLN A 783 8.60 -42.42 -4.59
C GLN A 783 8.61 -43.21 -3.29
N ASP A 784 7.61 -44.07 -3.14
CA ASP A 784 7.44 -45.01 -2.03
C ASP A 784 7.48 -44.35 -0.65
N VAL A 785 6.77 -43.22 -0.50
CA VAL A 785 6.66 -42.43 0.75
C VAL A 785 5.38 -42.76 1.52
N THR A 786 5.37 -42.44 2.82
CA THR A 786 4.25 -42.66 3.75
C THR A 786 3.91 -41.36 4.49
N VAL A 787 2.66 -41.12 4.86
CA VAL A 787 2.25 -40.01 5.74
C VAL A 787 2.74 -40.28 7.17
N SER A 788 3.45 -39.32 7.76
CA SER A 788 3.90 -39.35 9.16
C SER A 788 3.10 -38.45 10.10
N ASP A 789 2.43 -37.43 9.57
CA ASP A 789 1.56 -36.51 10.31
C ASP A 789 0.44 -36.00 9.37
N ASP A 790 -0.82 -36.04 9.80
CA ASP A 790 -2.00 -35.61 9.04
C ASP A 790 -2.66 -34.31 9.57
N ASP A 791 -2.14 -33.75 10.66
CA ASP A 791 -2.42 -32.38 11.13
C ASP A 791 -1.08 -31.74 11.62
N PRO A 792 -0.07 -31.61 10.74
CA PRO A 792 1.26 -31.17 11.14
C PRO A 792 1.23 -29.71 11.61
N PRO A 793 1.99 -29.33 12.66
CA PRO A 793 1.83 -28.03 13.31
C PRO A 793 2.26 -26.83 12.44
N GLY A 794 1.63 -25.69 12.74
CA GLY A 794 1.79 -24.40 12.05
C GLY A 794 3.24 -23.92 11.88
N GLY A 795 3.49 -23.26 10.74
CA GLY A 795 4.73 -22.54 10.48
C GLY A 795 4.82 -21.20 11.22
N THR A 796 6.01 -20.63 11.31
CA THR A 796 6.17 -19.29 11.88
C THR A 796 5.60 -18.23 10.95
N GLY A 797 4.50 -17.59 11.36
CA GLY A 797 3.71 -16.68 10.53
C GLY A 797 2.43 -17.31 9.96
N ASP A 798 2.19 -18.60 10.24
CA ASP A 798 0.96 -19.30 9.88
C ASP A 798 -0.08 -19.27 11.02
N THR A 799 -1.37 -19.39 10.67
CA THR A 799 -2.47 -19.33 11.67
C THR A 799 -3.45 -20.50 11.62
N ASP A 800 -3.61 -21.19 10.48
CA ASP A 800 -4.40 -22.42 10.33
C ASP A 800 -3.75 -23.28 9.23
N ASN A 801 -3.24 -24.48 9.57
CA ASN A 801 -2.69 -25.41 8.57
C ASN A 801 -3.83 -26.17 7.87
N ILE A 802 -4.46 -25.51 6.90
CA ILE A 802 -5.54 -26.09 6.10
C ILE A 802 -4.93 -26.90 4.94
N ASN A 803 -5.42 -28.12 4.72
CA ASN A 803 -5.05 -29.01 3.61
C ASN A 803 -3.57 -29.48 3.56
N GLU A 804 -2.79 -29.35 4.63
CA GLU A 804 -1.40 -29.84 4.68
C GLU A 804 -1.23 -31.20 5.38
N PHE A 805 -0.30 -32.03 4.89
CA PHE A 805 0.15 -33.24 5.58
C PHE A 805 1.65 -33.47 5.40
N GLU A 806 2.30 -34.20 6.32
CA GLU A 806 3.74 -34.44 6.33
C GLU A 806 4.10 -35.89 5.97
N LEU A 807 5.10 -36.06 5.10
CA LEU A 807 5.63 -37.35 4.67
C LEU A 807 6.84 -37.79 5.48
N GLU A 808 7.05 -39.10 5.62
CA GLU A 808 8.21 -39.72 6.27
C GLU A 808 9.54 -39.08 5.84
N GLY A 809 10.15 -38.35 6.78
CA GLY A 809 11.36 -37.56 6.54
C GLY A 809 11.15 -36.04 6.64
N GLY A 810 9.92 -35.55 6.82
CA GLY A 810 9.63 -34.14 7.09
C GLY A 810 9.38 -33.26 5.86
N LEU A 811 9.05 -33.87 4.72
CA LEU A 811 8.60 -33.14 3.52
C LEU A 811 7.08 -32.99 3.58
N ARG A 812 6.57 -31.76 3.58
CA ARG A 812 5.11 -31.51 3.56
C ARG A 812 4.54 -31.55 2.16
N VAL A 813 3.23 -31.74 2.07
CA VAL A 813 2.44 -31.63 0.84
C VAL A 813 1.36 -30.57 1.07
N ASP A 814 1.20 -29.66 0.12
CA ASP A 814 0.45 -28.39 0.23
C ASP A 814 -0.25 -28.08 -1.10
N ASP A 815 -1.40 -27.40 -1.04
CA ASP A 815 -2.32 -27.21 -2.17
C ASP A 815 -2.14 -25.91 -2.95
N ALA A 816 -1.14 -25.07 -2.66
CA ALA A 816 -0.97 -23.74 -3.26
C ALA A 816 -0.74 -23.71 -4.79
N MET A 817 -0.48 -24.86 -5.43
CA MET A 817 -0.40 -25.02 -6.90
C MET A 817 -1.58 -25.80 -7.49
N TRP A 818 -2.58 -26.14 -6.68
CA TRP A 818 -3.78 -26.87 -7.08
C TRP A 818 -4.86 -25.89 -7.60
N PRO A 819 -5.59 -26.23 -8.68
CA PRO A 819 -6.56 -25.32 -9.28
C PRO A 819 -7.79 -25.08 -8.39
N ASP A 820 -8.19 -23.82 -8.34
CA ASP A 820 -9.19 -23.23 -7.47
C ASP A 820 -10.61 -23.80 -7.71
N GLY A 821 -11.10 -24.55 -6.73
CA GLY A 821 -12.49 -25.05 -6.69
C GLY A 821 -12.68 -26.57 -6.75
N THR A 822 -11.62 -27.38 -6.68
CA THR A 822 -11.74 -28.84 -6.46
C THR A 822 -11.14 -29.25 -5.11
N PRO A 823 -11.73 -30.20 -4.35
CA PRO A 823 -11.16 -30.65 -3.09
C PRO A 823 -9.73 -31.17 -3.26
N PHE A 824 -8.81 -30.65 -2.44
CA PHE A 824 -7.45 -31.16 -2.38
C PHE A 824 -7.45 -32.50 -1.64
N ILE A 825 -7.33 -33.59 -2.41
CA ILE A 825 -7.27 -34.99 -1.95
C ILE A 825 -8.50 -35.39 -1.09
N ASP A 826 -9.50 -36.00 -1.74
CA ASP A 826 -10.70 -36.53 -1.07
C ASP A 826 -10.75 -38.08 -1.20
N PRO A 827 -10.82 -38.85 -0.09
CA PRO A 827 -10.65 -38.41 1.29
C PRO A 827 -9.19 -37.99 1.57
N PHE A 828 -9.05 -37.04 2.51
CA PHE A 828 -7.76 -36.51 2.94
C PHE A 828 -6.89 -37.63 3.56
N PRO A 829 -5.56 -37.62 3.38
CA PRO A 829 -4.71 -38.71 3.84
C PRO A 829 -4.69 -38.82 5.37
N SER A 830 -4.42 -40.03 5.87
CA SER A 830 -4.23 -40.29 7.30
C SER A 830 -2.82 -40.81 7.59
N VAL A 831 -2.31 -40.64 8.81
CA VAL A 831 -1.01 -41.18 9.25
C VAL A 831 -0.89 -42.67 8.91
N GLY A 832 0.24 -43.06 8.31
CA GLY A 832 0.51 -44.41 7.83
C GLY A 832 0.08 -44.67 6.37
N GLU A 833 -0.60 -43.74 5.71
CA GLU A 833 -1.01 -43.93 4.32
C GLU A 833 0.16 -43.79 3.31
N ARG A 834 0.17 -44.64 2.28
CA ARG A 834 1.31 -44.81 1.38
C ARG A 834 1.07 -44.26 -0.03
N PHE A 835 2.01 -43.47 -0.54
CA PHE A 835 2.05 -42.97 -1.92
C PHE A 835 3.20 -43.61 -2.71
N PRO A 836 2.91 -44.54 -3.63
CA PRO A 836 3.90 -45.05 -4.59
C PRO A 836 4.61 -43.95 -5.41
N ALA A 837 3.92 -42.87 -5.77
CA ALA A 837 4.55 -41.66 -6.33
C ALA A 837 3.72 -40.39 -6.04
N LEU A 838 4.39 -39.27 -5.79
CA LEU A 838 3.77 -37.94 -5.65
C LEU A 838 4.69 -36.89 -6.27
N SER A 839 4.16 -35.98 -7.10
CA SER A 839 4.93 -35.04 -7.91
C SER A 839 4.49 -33.58 -7.73
N GLY A 840 5.36 -32.64 -8.11
CA GLY A 840 5.08 -31.21 -8.08
C GLY A 840 6.37 -30.36 -8.02
N PRO A 841 6.29 -29.04 -8.27
CA PRO A 841 7.33 -28.11 -7.83
C PRO A 841 7.51 -28.18 -6.30
N VAL A 842 8.72 -27.91 -5.84
CA VAL A 842 9.03 -27.76 -4.41
C VAL A 842 9.03 -26.27 -4.03
N ALA A 843 8.46 -25.92 -2.89
CA ALA A 843 8.61 -24.60 -2.27
C ALA A 843 9.27 -24.72 -0.88
N PHE A 844 9.95 -23.68 -0.44
CA PHE A 844 10.32 -23.50 0.96
C PHE A 844 9.54 -22.29 1.49
N ARG A 845 8.66 -22.49 2.47
CA ARG A 845 7.77 -21.45 3.03
C ARG A 845 7.47 -21.75 4.50
N ASN A 846 7.31 -20.69 5.29
CA ASN A 846 6.88 -20.74 6.70
C ASN A 846 7.75 -21.67 7.58
N GLY A 847 9.04 -21.82 7.22
CA GLY A 847 10.03 -22.68 7.88
C GLY A 847 10.11 -24.13 7.36
N TYR A 848 9.23 -24.54 6.43
CA TYR A 848 9.15 -25.92 5.93
C TYR A 848 9.38 -26.04 4.42
N LEU A 849 9.90 -27.20 4.01
CA LEU A 849 9.93 -27.58 2.60
C LEU A 849 8.65 -28.34 2.26
N LYS A 850 7.99 -27.92 1.18
CA LYS A 850 6.71 -28.48 0.73
C LYS A 850 6.80 -28.89 -0.74
N ILE A 851 6.19 -30.00 -1.14
CA ILE A 851 5.93 -30.35 -2.54
C ILE A 851 4.48 -30.01 -2.88
N LEU A 852 4.26 -29.36 -4.02
CA LEU A 852 2.96 -28.77 -4.38
C LEU A 852 2.36 -29.50 -5.60
N PRO A 853 1.48 -30.49 -5.44
CA PRO A 853 0.81 -31.15 -6.57
C PRO A 853 0.02 -30.14 -7.39
N ARG A 854 0.12 -30.22 -8.73
CA ARG A 854 -0.53 -29.26 -9.64
C ARG A 854 -1.92 -29.74 -10.05
N THR A 855 -2.11 -31.05 -10.09
CA THR A 855 -3.38 -31.72 -10.38
C THR A 855 -3.41 -33.11 -9.75
N SER A 856 -4.57 -33.76 -9.74
CA SER A 856 -4.71 -35.16 -9.36
C SER A 856 -3.92 -36.15 -10.22
N SER A 857 -3.36 -35.75 -11.37
CA SER A 857 -2.45 -36.62 -12.15
C SER A 857 -1.02 -36.64 -11.63
N ASP A 858 -0.64 -35.71 -10.74
CA ASP A 858 0.66 -35.72 -10.05
C ASP A 858 0.70 -36.70 -8.86
N ILE A 859 -0.46 -37.22 -8.42
CA ILE A 859 -0.61 -38.06 -7.24
C ILE A 859 -0.97 -39.50 -7.63
N LEU A 860 -0.11 -40.45 -7.25
CA LEU A 860 -0.39 -41.88 -7.36
C LEU A 860 -0.57 -42.46 -5.95
N PHE A 861 -1.83 -42.68 -5.57
CA PHE A 861 -2.21 -43.32 -4.32
C PHE A 861 -1.81 -44.80 -4.26
N GLY A 862 -1.55 -45.29 -3.05
CA GLY A 862 -1.50 -46.71 -2.76
C GLY A 862 -2.89 -47.36 -2.75
N ASP A 863 -2.94 -48.65 -2.45
CA ASP A 863 -4.17 -49.34 -2.08
C ASP A 863 -4.31 -49.33 -0.55
N ALA A 864 -5.54 -49.19 -0.05
CA ALA A 864 -5.87 -48.84 1.33
C ALA A 864 -5.29 -49.77 2.41
N ASP A 865 -5.13 -49.26 3.63
CA ASP A 865 -4.76 -50.05 4.81
C ASP A 865 -5.80 -49.91 5.94
N VAL A 866 -5.67 -50.70 7.01
CA VAL A 866 -6.58 -50.69 8.16
C VAL A 866 -6.41 -49.41 9.01
N GLN A 867 -7.54 -48.82 9.42
CA GLN A 867 -7.57 -47.56 10.17
C GLN A 867 -8.00 -47.78 11.63
N ASP A 868 -9.23 -48.26 11.86
CA ASP A 868 -9.76 -48.49 13.20
C ASP A 868 -10.95 -49.49 13.20
N PHE A 869 -11.52 -49.73 14.38
CA PHE A 869 -12.68 -50.60 14.62
C PHE A 869 -14.01 -49.83 14.90
N GLY A 870 -14.04 -48.51 14.67
CA GLY A 870 -15.16 -47.61 15.00
C GLY A 870 -15.51 -47.48 16.49
N ALA A 871 -14.91 -48.30 17.36
CA ALA A 871 -15.15 -48.36 18.79
C ALA A 871 -13.88 -48.81 19.53
N THR A 872 -13.67 -48.27 20.74
CA THR A 872 -12.55 -48.65 21.62
C THR A 872 -12.84 -49.92 22.43
N LYS A 873 -14.12 -50.17 22.74
CA LYS A 873 -14.61 -51.37 23.43
C LYS A 873 -15.97 -51.83 22.88
N VAL A 874 -16.12 -53.14 22.71
CA VAL A 874 -17.37 -53.81 22.31
C VAL A 874 -17.65 -55.04 23.19
N TYR A 875 -18.87 -55.55 23.14
CA TYR A 875 -19.31 -56.70 23.97
C TYR A 875 -19.86 -57.84 23.11
N GLN A 876 -19.79 -59.08 23.61
CA GLN A 876 -20.47 -60.24 23.04
C GLN A 876 -21.01 -61.13 24.18
N ARG A 877 -21.99 -62.01 23.93
CA ARG A 877 -22.47 -62.98 24.94
C ARG A 877 -21.87 -64.37 24.74
N VAL A 878 -21.69 -65.12 25.83
CA VAL A 878 -21.30 -66.54 25.75
C VAL A 878 -22.30 -67.34 24.91
N GLY A 879 -21.81 -68.02 23.88
CA GLY A 879 -22.59 -68.82 22.96
C GLY A 879 -23.26 -68.04 21.82
N ALA A 880 -23.16 -66.71 21.81
CA ALA A 880 -23.58 -65.87 20.68
C ALA A 880 -22.48 -65.79 19.61
N ALA A 881 -22.89 -65.66 18.35
CA ALA A 881 -22.02 -65.57 17.19
C ALA A 881 -22.64 -64.66 16.12
N GLY A 882 -21.87 -63.68 15.65
CA GLY A 882 -22.34 -62.65 14.72
C GLY A 882 -21.93 -61.27 15.21
N ASP A 883 -22.84 -60.32 15.13
CA ASP A 883 -22.64 -58.93 15.55
C ASP A 883 -22.37 -58.81 17.06
N THR A 884 -21.58 -57.80 17.44
CA THR A 884 -21.33 -57.40 18.82
C THR A 884 -22.44 -56.48 19.37
N LEU A 885 -22.34 -56.14 20.66
CA LEU A 885 -23.21 -55.19 21.35
C LEU A 885 -22.42 -53.94 21.76
N PRO A 886 -23.04 -52.75 21.78
CA PRO A 886 -24.43 -52.47 21.38
C PRO A 886 -24.67 -52.49 19.86
N ALA A 887 -23.61 -52.47 19.06
CA ALA A 887 -23.66 -52.52 17.60
C ALA A 887 -22.62 -53.49 17.01
N ALA A 888 -22.80 -53.85 15.74
CA ALA A 888 -21.89 -54.70 14.99
C ALA A 888 -20.48 -54.08 14.88
N LEU A 889 -19.44 -54.91 15.06
CA LEU A 889 -18.05 -54.48 14.95
C LEU A 889 -17.71 -54.23 13.48
N VAL A 890 -17.29 -53.02 13.14
CA VAL A 890 -16.88 -52.64 11.78
C VAL A 890 -15.41 -52.29 11.81
N LEU A 891 -14.64 -52.86 10.88
CA LEU A 891 -13.27 -52.44 10.61
C LEU A 891 -13.28 -51.43 9.46
N ASN A 892 -12.69 -50.27 9.68
CA ASN A 892 -12.56 -49.18 8.70
C ASN A 892 -11.18 -49.20 8.02
N LEU A 893 -11.13 -48.70 6.79
CA LEU A 893 -9.90 -48.51 6.01
C LEU A 893 -9.66 -47.02 5.75
N THR A 894 -8.39 -46.61 5.57
CA THR A 894 -8.00 -45.22 5.27
C THR A 894 -8.72 -44.62 4.06
N ARG A 895 -9.07 -45.46 3.08
CA ARG A 895 -9.87 -45.11 1.89
C ARG A 895 -10.57 -46.34 1.32
N ALA A 896 -11.44 -46.14 0.35
CA ALA A 896 -11.96 -47.24 -0.47
C ALA A 896 -10.80 -47.98 -1.18
N SER A 897 -10.76 -49.31 -1.08
CA SER A 897 -9.66 -50.09 -1.68
C SER A 897 -9.63 -49.98 -3.20
N VAL A 898 -8.43 -49.89 -3.78
CA VAL A 898 -8.19 -49.71 -5.21
C VAL A 898 -8.10 -51.04 -5.96
N SER A 899 -7.49 -52.08 -5.37
CA SER A 899 -7.34 -53.41 -5.99
C SER A 899 -8.00 -54.57 -5.22
N GLY A 900 -8.47 -54.31 -4.00
CA GLY A 900 -9.04 -55.28 -3.08
C GLY A 900 -7.98 -55.87 -2.16
N ILE A 901 -8.13 -55.67 -0.85
CA ILE A 901 -7.18 -56.11 0.16
C ILE A 901 -7.68 -57.32 0.96
N SER A 902 -6.76 -58.04 1.59
CA SER A 902 -7.09 -59.07 2.59
C SER A 902 -6.57 -58.64 3.95
N VAL A 903 -7.38 -58.89 4.99
CA VAL A 903 -7.12 -58.47 6.37
C VAL A 903 -7.20 -59.67 7.30
N GLU A 904 -6.15 -59.89 8.09
CA GLU A 904 -6.16 -60.84 9.19
C GLU A 904 -6.70 -60.14 10.45
N VAL A 905 -7.64 -60.79 11.14
CA VAL A 905 -8.23 -60.30 12.40
C VAL A 905 -8.20 -61.44 13.41
N LEU A 906 -7.48 -61.24 14.51
CA LEU A 906 -7.18 -62.25 15.50
C LEU A 906 -7.71 -61.86 16.89
N SER A 907 -7.96 -62.87 17.72
CA SER A 907 -8.29 -62.70 19.14
C SER A 907 -7.08 -63.10 19.98
N ALA A 908 -6.64 -62.21 20.88
CA ALA A 908 -5.52 -62.47 21.78
C ALA A 908 -5.78 -63.65 22.75
N ASN A 909 -7.05 -63.96 23.02
CA ASN A 909 -7.46 -65.10 23.84
C ASN A 909 -8.64 -65.85 23.22
N THR A 910 -8.34 -66.85 22.38
CA THR A 910 -9.33 -67.70 21.70
C THR A 910 -10.17 -68.59 22.64
N ALA A 911 -9.87 -68.63 23.94
CA ALA A 911 -10.74 -69.28 24.93
C ALA A 911 -11.85 -68.35 25.45
N VAL A 912 -11.72 -67.03 25.27
CA VAL A 912 -12.75 -66.03 25.57
C VAL A 912 -13.61 -65.76 24.34
N ALA A 913 -13.00 -65.45 23.19
CA ALA A 913 -13.72 -65.20 21.94
C ALA A 913 -12.93 -65.59 20.70
N THR A 914 -13.63 -65.94 19.61
CA THR A 914 -13.02 -66.25 18.29
C THR A 914 -13.65 -65.43 17.17
N VAL A 915 -12.86 -65.09 16.17
CA VAL A 915 -13.29 -64.35 14.96
C VAL A 915 -13.37 -65.32 13.77
N PRO A 916 -14.53 -65.96 13.50
CA PRO A 916 -14.68 -66.88 12.38
C PRO A 916 -14.64 -66.14 11.02
N GLY A 917 -13.96 -66.72 10.04
CA GLY A 917 -13.87 -66.18 8.68
C GLY A 917 -12.60 -65.39 8.36
N SER A 918 -11.74 -65.14 9.36
CA SER A 918 -10.43 -64.53 9.15
C SER A 918 -9.45 -65.46 8.39
N PRO A 919 -8.60 -64.95 7.47
CA PRO A 919 -8.53 -63.57 6.99
C PRO A 919 -9.70 -63.22 6.05
N PHE A 920 -10.21 -62.00 6.18
CA PHE A 920 -11.29 -61.47 5.36
C PHE A 920 -10.74 -60.88 4.06
N THR A 921 -11.64 -60.63 3.10
CA THR A 921 -11.34 -59.93 1.84
C THR A 921 -12.27 -58.73 1.72
N ILE A 922 -11.70 -57.55 1.51
CA ILE A 922 -12.42 -56.29 1.26
C ILE A 922 -12.27 -56.00 -0.23
N ALA A 923 -13.38 -55.75 -0.92
CA ALA A 923 -13.38 -55.60 -2.38
C ALA A 923 -12.89 -54.21 -2.81
N ALA A 924 -12.42 -54.09 -4.06
CA ALA A 924 -12.13 -52.78 -4.64
C ALA A 924 -13.42 -51.94 -4.69
N GLY A 925 -13.36 -50.72 -4.17
CA GLY A 925 -14.49 -49.81 -3.96
C GLY A 925 -15.12 -49.84 -2.56
N GLU A 926 -14.79 -50.82 -1.71
CA GLU A 926 -15.24 -50.89 -0.32
C GLU A 926 -14.23 -50.20 0.63
N SER A 927 -14.71 -49.45 1.62
CA SER A 927 -13.89 -48.74 2.63
C SER A 927 -14.02 -49.30 4.05
N SER A 928 -14.85 -50.32 4.28
CA SER A 928 -15.02 -50.96 5.59
C SER A 928 -15.55 -52.38 5.47
N ILE A 929 -15.55 -53.14 6.58
CA ILE A 929 -16.15 -54.49 6.65
C ILE A 929 -16.63 -54.83 8.05
N THR A 930 -17.80 -55.48 8.16
CA THR A 930 -18.31 -56.01 9.44
C THR A 930 -17.56 -57.29 9.85
N ILE A 931 -17.06 -57.33 11.08
CA ILE A 931 -16.27 -58.43 11.64
C ILE A 931 -17.15 -59.28 12.59
N PRO A 932 -17.55 -60.51 12.21
CA PRO A 932 -18.34 -61.38 13.07
C PRO A 932 -17.51 -61.94 14.24
N VAL A 933 -18.06 -61.91 15.44
CA VAL A 933 -17.41 -62.34 16.69
C VAL A 933 -18.24 -63.44 17.36
N THR A 934 -17.56 -64.50 17.84
CA THR A 934 -18.18 -65.58 18.63
C THR A 934 -17.68 -65.57 20.07
N GLY A 935 -18.59 -65.42 21.04
CA GLY A 935 -18.27 -65.47 22.47
C GLY A 935 -18.20 -66.92 22.97
N VAL A 936 -17.06 -67.32 23.56
CA VAL A 936 -16.76 -68.70 23.97
C VAL A 936 -16.91 -68.89 25.48
N ALA A 937 -16.36 -67.97 26.29
CA ALA A 937 -16.44 -68.00 27.75
C ALA A 937 -16.34 -66.58 28.33
N PRO A 938 -16.85 -66.31 29.56
CA PRO A 938 -16.82 -64.97 30.13
C PRO A 938 -15.40 -64.45 30.36
N GLY A 939 -15.16 -63.18 30.02
CA GLY A 939 -13.86 -62.51 30.21
C GLY A 939 -13.57 -61.47 29.16
N VAL A 940 -12.42 -60.80 29.28
CA VAL A 940 -11.94 -59.77 28.35
C VAL A 940 -10.84 -60.32 27.45
N THR A 941 -10.82 -59.90 26.18
CA THR A 941 -9.74 -60.14 25.22
C THR A 941 -9.58 -58.93 24.29
N THR A 942 -8.38 -58.69 23.79
CA THR A 942 -8.17 -57.77 22.66
C THR A 942 -8.46 -58.50 21.35
N LEU A 943 -9.05 -57.81 20.38
CA LEU A 943 -8.99 -58.18 18.97
C LEU A 943 -8.00 -57.28 18.25
N THR A 944 -7.22 -57.84 17.32
CA THR A 944 -6.21 -57.13 16.52
C THR A 944 -6.47 -57.37 15.03
N ALA A 945 -6.47 -56.32 14.22
CA ALA A 945 -6.58 -56.39 12.76
C ALA A 945 -5.32 -55.84 12.07
N ARG A 946 -4.95 -56.44 10.94
CA ARG A 946 -3.88 -55.98 10.03
C ARG A 946 -4.09 -56.43 8.60
N ARG A 947 -3.59 -55.67 7.64
CA ARG A 947 -3.49 -56.12 6.24
C ARG A 947 -2.52 -57.30 6.10
N VAL A 948 -2.89 -58.30 5.31
CA VAL A 948 -2.13 -59.55 5.15
C VAL A 948 -0.82 -59.26 4.41
N GLY A 949 0.29 -59.22 5.16
CA GLY A 949 1.64 -58.96 4.68
C GLY A 949 2.33 -57.78 5.37
N GLU A 950 1.56 -56.88 5.95
CA GLU A 950 2.04 -55.66 6.61
C GLU A 950 2.22 -55.83 8.12
N THR A 951 2.84 -54.83 8.76
CA THR A 951 3.10 -54.80 10.21
C THR A 951 2.20 -53.84 10.99
N THR A 952 1.40 -53.01 10.32
CA THR A 952 0.45 -52.09 10.95
C THR A 952 -0.69 -52.88 11.61
N GLU A 953 -0.91 -52.69 12.91
CA GLU A 953 -1.90 -53.42 13.70
C GLU A 953 -2.82 -52.45 14.47
N VAL A 954 -4.14 -52.60 14.29
CA VAL A 954 -5.17 -51.81 14.97
C VAL A 954 -5.96 -52.70 15.94
N THR A 955 -6.43 -52.16 17.08
CA THR A 955 -6.95 -53.00 18.19
C THR A 955 -8.23 -52.47 18.83
N VAL A 956 -9.08 -53.39 19.32
CA VAL A 956 -10.30 -53.10 20.10
C VAL A 956 -10.39 -54.04 21.32
N GLU A 957 -10.91 -53.55 22.44
CA GLU A 957 -11.25 -54.41 23.59
C GLU A 957 -12.60 -55.11 23.38
N LEU A 958 -12.65 -56.42 23.58
CA LEU A 958 -13.86 -57.22 23.55
C LEU A 958 -14.11 -57.86 24.92
N GLU A 959 -15.25 -57.55 25.53
CA GLU A 959 -15.71 -58.22 26.75
C GLU A 959 -16.85 -59.22 26.44
N VAL A 960 -16.62 -60.48 26.79
CA VAL A 960 -17.62 -61.55 26.68
C VAL A 960 -18.37 -61.67 27.99
N LEU A 961 -19.66 -61.34 27.95
CA LEU A 961 -20.60 -61.36 29.06
C LEU A 961 -21.26 -62.73 29.23
N ALA A 962 -21.59 -63.10 30.47
CA ALA A 962 -22.54 -64.19 30.71
C ALA A 962 -23.91 -63.84 30.11
N ALA A 963 -24.67 -64.87 29.68
CA ALA A 963 -25.94 -64.67 29.00
C ALA A 963 -27.01 -63.96 29.87
N ASP A 964 -26.88 -64.09 31.19
CA ASP A 964 -27.71 -63.53 32.25
C ASP A 964 -27.02 -62.41 33.05
N ALA A 965 -25.93 -61.83 32.54
CA ALA A 965 -25.24 -60.72 33.19
C ALA A 965 -26.13 -59.47 33.27
N VAL A 966 -26.46 -59.04 34.49
CA VAL A 966 -27.19 -57.81 34.77
C VAL A 966 -26.17 -56.69 35.07
N PRO A 967 -26.13 -55.61 34.29
CA PRO A 967 -25.23 -54.49 34.56
C PRO A 967 -25.71 -53.68 35.78
N ALA A 968 -24.74 -53.13 36.52
CA ALA A 968 -25.02 -52.03 37.45
C ALA A 968 -25.14 -50.71 36.69
N VAL A 969 -25.91 -49.76 37.25
CA VAL A 969 -25.83 -48.35 36.87
C VAL A 969 -24.47 -47.80 37.29
N VAL A 970 -23.82 -47.03 36.41
CA VAL A 970 -22.52 -46.40 36.65
C VAL A 970 -22.67 -44.90 36.90
N SER A 971 -23.53 -44.23 36.13
CA SER A 971 -23.76 -42.80 36.24
C SER A 971 -25.19 -42.42 35.86
N ILE A 972 -25.64 -41.30 36.43
CA ILE A 972 -26.83 -40.56 36.03
C ILE A 972 -26.33 -39.15 35.68
N THR A 973 -26.71 -38.63 34.52
CA THR A 973 -26.26 -37.32 34.00
C THR A 973 -27.48 -36.46 33.64
N PRO A 974 -27.54 -35.16 34.00
CA PRO A 974 -26.55 -34.38 34.76
C PRO A 974 -26.45 -34.76 36.25
N ASN A 975 -25.29 -34.48 36.85
CA ASN A 975 -25.03 -34.66 38.29
C ASN A 975 -23.93 -33.70 38.78
N PRO A 976 -24.23 -32.76 39.71
CA PRO A 976 -25.57 -32.40 40.16
C PRO A 976 -26.41 -31.79 39.03
N ALA A 977 -27.72 -31.70 39.22
CA ALA A 977 -28.63 -31.02 38.30
C ALA A 977 -29.22 -29.75 38.93
N GLN A 978 -29.35 -28.70 38.12
CA GLN A 978 -30.19 -27.54 38.40
C GLN A 978 -31.33 -27.49 37.39
N VAL A 979 -32.53 -27.20 37.87
CA VAL A 979 -33.79 -27.28 37.10
C VAL A 979 -34.70 -26.14 37.57
N LEU A 980 -35.39 -25.43 36.68
CA LEU A 980 -36.34 -24.39 37.06
C LEU A 980 -37.70 -24.98 37.44
N ILE A 981 -38.48 -24.25 38.24
CA ILE A 981 -39.84 -24.67 38.61
C ILE A 981 -40.71 -24.98 37.37
N ASN A 982 -41.36 -26.13 37.36
CA ASN A 982 -42.15 -26.69 36.25
C ASN A 982 -41.38 -27.06 34.96
N GLU A 983 -40.04 -26.95 34.92
CA GLU A 983 -39.23 -27.40 33.78
C GLU A 983 -39.28 -28.93 33.64
N VAL A 984 -39.23 -29.43 32.39
CA VAL A 984 -39.00 -30.84 32.08
C VAL A 984 -37.55 -31.00 31.61
N ARG A 985 -36.80 -31.91 32.23
CA ARG A 985 -35.40 -32.17 31.92
C ARG A 985 -35.16 -33.66 31.71
N THR A 986 -34.57 -33.99 30.57
CA THR A 986 -34.11 -35.35 30.28
C THR A 986 -32.82 -35.66 31.05
N PHE A 987 -32.79 -36.83 31.67
CA PHE A 987 -31.62 -37.43 32.32
C PHE A 987 -31.18 -38.67 31.54
N THR A 988 -29.90 -38.97 31.59
CA THR A 988 -29.28 -40.15 30.96
C THR A 988 -28.72 -41.08 32.04
N ALA A 989 -29.13 -42.34 32.05
CA ALA A 989 -28.53 -43.40 32.84
C ALA A 989 -27.55 -44.22 31.99
N THR A 990 -26.34 -44.45 32.50
CA THR A 990 -25.31 -45.26 31.84
C THR A 990 -25.03 -46.53 32.62
N LEU A 991 -24.96 -47.67 31.93
CA LEU A 991 -24.79 -49.00 32.48
C LEU A 991 -23.35 -49.51 32.29
N ALA A 992 -22.89 -50.38 33.19
CA ALA A 992 -21.52 -50.92 33.16
C ALA A 992 -21.19 -51.73 31.90
N HIS A 993 -22.20 -52.38 31.32
CA HIS A 993 -22.17 -53.10 30.05
C HIS A 993 -23.61 -53.20 29.50
N PRO A 994 -23.84 -53.65 28.26
CA PRO A 994 -25.17 -53.82 27.70
C PRO A 994 -26.10 -54.71 28.54
N ALA A 995 -27.35 -54.29 28.69
CA ALA A 995 -28.42 -54.99 29.41
C ALA A 995 -28.77 -56.35 28.78
N PRO A 996 -29.25 -57.34 29.55
CA PRO A 996 -29.45 -58.73 29.10
C PRO A 996 -30.61 -58.91 28.11
N ALA A 997 -30.61 -60.05 27.40
CA ALA A 997 -31.57 -60.34 26.31
C ALA A 997 -33.04 -60.55 26.71
N ALA A 998 -33.37 -60.38 28.00
CA ALA A 998 -34.75 -60.32 28.49
C ALA A 998 -35.23 -58.87 28.73
N GLY A 999 -34.36 -57.87 28.51
CA GLY A 999 -34.50 -56.53 29.07
C GLY A 999 -34.31 -56.52 30.60
N MET A 1000 -34.40 -55.33 31.18
CA MET A 1000 -34.47 -55.12 32.63
C MET A 1000 -35.25 -53.84 32.95
N ALA A 1001 -35.78 -53.73 34.17
CA ALA A 1001 -36.45 -52.53 34.64
C ALA A 1001 -35.80 -52.06 35.95
N LEU A 1002 -35.30 -50.82 35.95
CA LEU A 1002 -34.61 -50.20 37.08
C LEU A 1002 -35.59 -49.27 37.83
N PRO A 1003 -35.69 -49.33 39.18
CA PRO A 1003 -36.52 -48.40 39.93
C PRO A 1003 -35.92 -46.98 39.92
N ILE A 1004 -36.76 -45.96 39.77
CA ILE A 1004 -36.36 -44.55 39.96
C ILE A 1004 -37.02 -44.01 41.25
N ASP A 1005 -36.21 -43.58 42.20
CA ASP A 1005 -36.66 -42.94 43.43
C ASP A 1005 -36.35 -41.42 43.39
N VAL A 1006 -37.36 -40.58 43.64
CA VAL A 1006 -37.22 -39.12 43.75
C VAL A 1006 -37.54 -38.68 45.18
N THR A 1007 -36.64 -37.93 45.81
CA THR A 1007 -36.77 -37.45 47.20
C THR A 1007 -37.03 -35.94 47.27
N GLY A 1008 -37.27 -35.39 48.46
CA GLY A 1008 -37.45 -33.94 48.67
C GLY A 1008 -38.79 -33.34 48.20
N GLY A 1009 -39.55 -34.03 47.33
CA GLY A 1009 -40.81 -33.52 46.77
C GLY A 1009 -40.63 -32.52 45.62
N ILE A 1010 -39.42 -32.47 45.06
CA ILE A 1010 -38.97 -31.51 44.04
C ILE A 1010 -39.52 -31.75 42.63
N GLY A 1011 -40.22 -32.86 42.37
CA GLY A 1011 -40.67 -33.20 41.02
C GLY A 1011 -41.12 -34.65 40.88
N THR A 1012 -41.29 -35.10 39.63
CA THR A 1012 -41.73 -36.45 39.27
C THR A 1012 -40.95 -36.98 38.07
N ALA A 1013 -40.54 -38.25 38.14
CA ALA A 1013 -40.01 -39.05 37.03
C ALA A 1013 -40.88 -40.31 36.85
N PRO A 1014 -40.69 -41.13 35.79
CA PRO A 1014 -41.23 -42.47 35.70
C PRO A 1014 -40.87 -43.31 36.94
N ALA A 1015 -41.75 -44.23 37.37
CA ALA A 1015 -41.45 -45.08 38.53
C ALA A 1015 -40.41 -46.18 38.24
N THR A 1016 -40.26 -46.55 36.96
CA THR A 1016 -39.23 -47.46 36.47
C THR A 1016 -38.65 -46.94 35.16
N LEU A 1017 -37.35 -47.19 34.95
CA LEU A 1017 -36.67 -47.08 33.67
C LEU A 1017 -36.62 -48.47 33.05
N ASP A 1018 -37.38 -48.68 31.98
CA ASP A 1018 -37.34 -49.92 31.19
C ASP A 1018 -36.14 -49.85 30.22
N VAL A 1019 -35.35 -50.92 30.18
CA VAL A 1019 -34.11 -51.04 29.39
C VAL A 1019 -34.21 -52.31 28.52
N LEU A 1020 -33.94 -52.17 27.22
CA LEU A 1020 -34.09 -53.23 26.21
C LEU A 1020 -32.78 -54.05 26.04
N ASP A 1021 -32.86 -55.14 25.27
CA ASP A 1021 -31.66 -55.95 24.96
C ASP A 1021 -30.61 -55.13 24.22
N GLY A 1022 -29.36 -55.19 24.69
CA GLY A 1022 -28.23 -54.51 24.06
C GLY A 1022 -28.07 -53.04 24.45
N GLU A 1023 -29.05 -52.42 25.12
CA GLU A 1023 -28.93 -51.02 25.57
C GLU A 1023 -27.91 -50.89 26.72
N GLN A 1024 -27.02 -49.91 26.60
CA GLN A 1024 -26.06 -49.53 27.65
C GLN A 1024 -26.26 -48.07 28.14
N VAL A 1025 -27.00 -47.26 27.39
CA VAL A 1025 -27.30 -45.86 27.70
C VAL A 1025 -28.79 -45.64 27.42
N VAL A 1026 -29.54 -45.15 28.41
CA VAL A 1026 -31.00 -44.95 28.30
C VAL A 1026 -31.40 -43.60 28.91
N THR A 1027 -32.32 -42.90 28.25
CA THR A 1027 -32.81 -41.58 28.65
C THR A 1027 -34.23 -41.62 29.22
N PHE A 1028 -34.53 -40.71 30.15
CA PHE A 1028 -35.87 -40.51 30.71
C PHE A 1028 -36.06 -39.07 31.19
N ASP A 1029 -37.30 -38.61 31.28
CA ASP A 1029 -37.61 -37.24 31.70
C ASP A 1029 -37.95 -37.13 33.20
N PHE A 1030 -37.53 -36.02 33.79
CA PHE A 1030 -37.92 -35.54 35.12
C PHE A 1030 -38.64 -34.21 34.97
N THR A 1031 -39.83 -34.08 35.54
CA THR A 1031 -40.59 -32.81 35.62
C THR A 1031 -40.43 -32.20 37.00
N ALA A 1032 -39.92 -30.98 37.08
CA ALA A 1032 -39.78 -30.25 38.33
C ALA A 1032 -41.13 -29.78 38.91
N ALA A 1033 -41.18 -29.63 40.23
CA ALA A 1033 -42.32 -29.09 40.96
C ALA A 1033 -42.53 -27.60 40.71
N SER A 1034 -43.71 -27.09 41.06
CA SER A 1034 -44.09 -25.69 40.91
C SER A 1034 -43.60 -24.77 42.04
N THR A 1035 -42.56 -25.18 42.77
CA THR A 1035 -41.96 -24.46 43.93
C THR A 1035 -40.50 -24.89 44.09
N ALA A 1036 -39.59 -23.96 44.37
CA ALA A 1036 -38.18 -24.29 44.62
C ALA A 1036 -37.96 -25.23 45.83
N GLY A 1037 -36.90 -26.04 45.75
CA GLY A 1037 -36.50 -27.00 46.77
C GLY A 1037 -35.33 -27.89 46.32
N ALA A 1038 -34.66 -28.54 47.27
CA ALA A 1038 -33.56 -29.48 47.01
C ALA A 1038 -33.95 -30.91 47.37
N GLY A 1039 -33.49 -31.87 46.57
CA GLY A 1039 -33.74 -33.30 46.74
C GLY A 1039 -32.80 -34.11 45.86
N THR A 1040 -33.09 -35.41 45.73
CA THR A 1040 -32.24 -36.35 44.95
C THR A 1040 -33.09 -37.17 43.99
N LEU A 1041 -32.47 -37.62 42.90
CA LEU A 1041 -32.98 -38.70 42.05
C LEU A 1041 -31.99 -39.88 42.11
N SER A 1042 -32.50 -41.09 42.32
CA SER A 1042 -31.70 -42.31 42.48
C SER A 1042 -32.19 -43.43 41.57
N ILE A 1043 -31.27 -44.16 40.95
CA ILE A 1043 -31.52 -45.38 40.18
C ILE A 1043 -30.54 -46.46 40.65
N ASP A 1044 -31.08 -47.56 41.18
CA ASP A 1044 -30.32 -48.69 41.75
C ASP A 1044 -29.17 -48.29 42.72
N GLY A 1045 -29.38 -47.22 43.49
CA GLY A 1045 -28.44 -46.69 44.47
C GLY A 1045 -27.42 -45.68 43.92
N VAL A 1046 -27.29 -45.51 42.60
CA VAL A 1046 -26.59 -44.35 42.02
C VAL A 1046 -27.51 -43.13 42.16
N THR A 1047 -26.98 -42.03 42.68
CA THR A 1047 -27.77 -40.83 43.02
C THR A 1047 -27.20 -39.57 42.35
N THR A 1048 -28.09 -38.70 41.89
CA THR A 1048 -27.81 -37.32 41.47
C THR A 1048 -28.58 -36.35 42.38
N ASP A 1049 -27.90 -35.29 42.83
CA ASP A 1049 -28.53 -34.20 43.58
C ASP A 1049 -29.26 -33.27 42.59
N ILE A 1050 -30.52 -32.95 42.86
CA ILE A 1050 -31.33 -32.05 42.03
C ILE A 1050 -31.79 -30.85 42.86
N ASN A 1051 -31.39 -29.66 42.44
CA ASN A 1051 -31.87 -28.39 42.97
C ASN A 1051 -32.91 -27.80 42.01
N VAL A 1052 -34.15 -27.67 42.49
CA VAL A 1052 -35.21 -26.95 41.78
C VAL A 1052 -35.23 -25.50 42.27
N LEU A 1053 -35.12 -24.56 41.34
CA LEU A 1053 -34.91 -23.14 41.62
C LEU A 1053 -36.08 -22.28 41.12
N GLU A 1054 -36.37 -21.20 41.86
CA GLU A 1054 -37.14 -20.08 41.30
C GLU A 1054 -36.25 -19.41 40.23
N PRO A 1055 -36.78 -18.99 39.07
CA PRO A 1055 -36.00 -18.21 38.11
C PRO A 1055 -35.57 -16.87 38.75
N PRO A 1056 -34.27 -16.50 38.71
CA PRO A 1056 -33.83 -15.16 39.07
C PRO A 1056 -34.43 -14.10 38.11
N PRO A 1057 -34.45 -12.82 38.51
CA PRO A 1057 -35.06 -11.77 37.70
C PRO A 1057 -34.35 -11.58 36.35
N PRO A 1058 -35.07 -11.14 35.30
CA PRO A 1058 -34.47 -10.74 34.02
C PRO A 1058 -33.43 -9.62 34.17
N VAL A 1059 -32.50 -9.55 33.23
CA VAL A 1059 -31.52 -8.47 33.12
C VAL A 1059 -31.93 -7.51 32.01
N ASP A 1060 -31.95 -6.21 32.33
CA ASP A 1060 -32.15 -5.12 31.37
C ASP A 1060 -30.80 -4.71 30.76
N LEU A 1061 -30.65 -4.97 29.46
CA LEU A 1061 -29.47 -4.66 28.66
C LEU A 1061 -29.62 -3.30 27.93
N SER A 1062 -30.70 -2.55 28.17
CA SER A 1062 -30.96 -1.25 27.55
C SER A 1062 -29.77 -0.30 27.70
N GLY A 1063 -29.22 0.18 26.59
CA GLY A 1063 -28.10 1.12 26.58
C GLY A 1063 -26.72 0.52 26.89
N TRP A 1064 -26.61 -0.80 27.07
CA TRP A 1064 -25.30 -1.48 27.05
C TRP A 1064 -24.72 -1.41 25.63
N GLN A 1065 -23.41 -1.56 25.50
CA GLN A 1065 -22.71 -1.34 24.23
C GLN A 1065 -21.88 -2.55 23.80
N LEU A 1066 -22.11 -3.01 22.58
CA LEU A 1066 -21.24 -3.96 21.89
C LEU A 1066 -20.25 -3.15 21.02
N GLN A 1067 -18.96 -3.31 21.28
CA GLN A 1067 -17.89 -2.63 20.54
C GLN A 1067 -17.14 -3.65 19.66
N ASP A 1068 -17.01 -3.32 18.38
CA ASP A 1068 -16.09 -3.95 17.42
C ASP A 1068 -14.66 -3.46 17.67
N LEU A 1069 -13.72 -4.40 17.80
CA LEU A 1069 -12.29 -4.15 17.97
C LEU A 1069 -11.50 -4.24 16.66
N GLY A 1070 -12.14 -4.64 15.56
CA GLY A 1070 -11.56 -4.66 14.22
C GLY A 1070 -11.43 -3.26 13.60
N PRO A 1071 -10.99 -3.18 12.33
CA PRO A 1071 -10.67 -1.91 11.68
C PRO A 1071 -11.84 -0.91 11.54
N SER A 1072 -13.08 -1.33 11.78
CA SER A 1072 -14.24 -0.43 11.74
C SER A 1072 -14.43 0.37 13.04
N GLY A 1073 -13.96 -0.16 14.18
CA GLY A 1073 -14.01 0.48 15.50
C GLY A 1073 -15.42 0.85 15.99
N ARG A 1074 -16.47 0.26 15.40
CA ARG A 1074 -17.86 0.67 15.63
C ARG A 1074 -18.37 0.25 17.01
N THR A 1075 -19.32 1.01 17.53
CA THR A 1075 -19.99 0.72 18.81
C THR A 1075 -21.50 0.78 18.62
N PHE A 1076 -22.17 -0.33 18.93
CA PHE A 1076 -23.63 -0.46 18.85
C PHE A 1076 -24.24 -0.47 20.24
N THR A 1077 -25.14 0.47 20.48
CA THR A 1077 -25.86 0.61 21.77
C THR A 1077 -27.18 -0.13 21.70
N LEU A 1078 -27.40 -1.08 22.62
CA LEU A 1078 -28.59 -1.92 22.64
C LEU A 1078 -29.87 -1.08 22.88
N PRO A 1079 -30.96 -1.31 22.10
CA PRO A 1079 -32.19 -0.52 22.21
C PRO A 1079 -32.85 -0.56 23.60
N ALA A 1080 -33.62 0.48 23.92
CA ALA A 1080 -34.41 0.53 25.14
C ALA A 1080 -35.51 -0.55 25.13
N GLY A 1081 -35.63 -1.31 26.23
CA GLY A 1081 -36.50 -2.49 26.33
C GLY A 1081 -35.83 -3.81 25.90
N THR A 1082 -34.50 -3.85 25.79
CA THR A 1082 -33.75 -5.09 25.51
C THR A 1082 -33.54 -5.86 26.82
N GLU A 1083 -34.51 -6.70 27.18
CA GLU A 1083 -34.52 -7.49 28.42
C GLU A 1083 -34.40 -9.00 28.11
N ILE A 1084 -33.59 -9.75 28.86
CA ILE A 1084 -33.50 -11.21 28.75
C ILE A 1084 -33.69 -11.91 30.11
N GLU A 1085 -34.48 -12.98 30.12
CA GLU A 1085 -34.68 -13.84 31.29
C GLU A 1085 -33.45 -14.74 31.57
N VAL A 1086 -33.37 -15.35 32.75
CA VAL A 1086 -32.33 -16.34 33.08
C VAL A 1086 -32.47 -17.61 32.26
N GLY A 1087 -31.42 -18.02 31.56
CA GLY A 1087 -31.47 -19.05 30.52
C GLY A 1087 -32.15 -18.55 29.23
N GLY A 1088 -32.27 -17.23 29.07
CA GLY A 1088 -32.71 -16.54 27.87
C GLY A 1088 -31.52 -16.02 27.06
N TYR A 1089 -31.81 -15.57 25.84
CA TYR A 1089 -30.81 -15.20 24.84
C TYR A 1089 -31.21 -13.91 24.12
N LEU A 1090 -30.22 -13.13 23.68
CA LEU A 1090 -30.39 -12.02 22.75
C LEU A 1090 -29.57 -12.30 21.48
N ILE A 1091 -30.23 -12.30 20.33
CA ILE A 1091 -29.59 -12.40 19.01
C ILE A 1091 -29.41 -11.00 18.44
N ILE A 1092 -28.18 -10.64 18.06
CA ILE A 1092 -27.83 -9.40 17.38
C ILE A 1092 -27.42 -9.74 15.95
N ALA A 1093 -28.38 -9.67 15.02
CA ALA A 1093 -28.17 -10.00 13.60
C ALA A 1093 -27.68 -8.77 12.80
N ARG A 1094 -26.94 -9.00 11.71
CA ARG A 1094 -26.46 -7.93 10.83
C ARG A 1094 -27.61 -7.19 10.14
N ASN A 1095 -28.29 -7.83 9.19
CA ASN A 1095 -29.34 -7.20 8.37
C ASN A 1095 -30.66 -7.99 8.32
N ALA A 1096 -30.63 -9.32 8.53
CA ALA A 1096 -31.83 -10.16 8.45
C ALA A 1096 -32.89 -9.79 9.50
N THR A 1097 -34.16 -9.74 9.11
CA THR A 1097 -35.27 -9.70 10.07
C THR A 1097 -35.45 -11.05 10.76
N ARG A 1098 -36.09 -11.06 11.94
CA ARG A 1098 -36.34 -12.30 12.70
C ARG A 1098 -37.01 -13.40 11.86
N ALA A 1099 -37.92 -13.04 10.95
CA ALA A 1099 -38.62 -14.01 10.10
C ALA A 1099 -37.68 -14.63 9.03
N GLU A 1100 -36.86 -13.81 8.38
CA GLU A 1100 -35.86 -14.28 7.39
C GLU A 1100 -34.77 -15.11 8.06
N PHE A 1101 -34.40 -14.76 9.30
CA PHE A 1101 -33.47 -15.50 10.14
C PHE A 1101 -34.05 -16.86 10.58
N GLU A 1102 -35.28 -16.88 11.10
CA GLU A 1102 -36.00 -18.13 11.44
C GLU A 1102 -36.15 -19.04 10.19
N GLU A 1103 -36.39 -18.48 9.00
CA GLU A 1103 -36.44 -19.21 7.73
C GLU A 1103 -35.07 -19.77 7.28
N LYS A 1104 -34.00 -18.96 7.26
CA LYS A 1104 -32.64 -19.39 6.86
C LYS A 1104 -32.09 -20.50 7.75
N TYR A 1105 -32.31 -20.42 9.06
CA TYR A 1105 -31.86 -21.44 10.02
C TYR A 1105 -32.84 -22.62 10.17
N GLN A 1106 -34.04 -22.55 9.58
CA GLN A 1106 -35.11 -23.57 9.66
C GLN A 1106 -35.61 -23.83 11.09
N ILE A 1107 -35.68 -22.77 11.90
CA ILE A 1107 -36.03 -22.79 13.33
C ILE A 1107 -37.30 -21.97 13.62
N THR A 1108 -37.77 -22.02 14.86
CA THR A 1108 -38.63 -20.97 15.45
C THR A 1108 -37.96 -20.56 16.76
N LEU A 1109 -37.53 -19.30 16.91
CA LEU A 1109 -36.82 -18.87 18.12
C LEU A 1109 -37.78 -18.87 19.32
N GLY A 1110 -37.30 -19.39 20.46
CA GLY A 1110 -38.13 -19.56 21.65
C GLY A 1110 -38.71 -18.25 22.21
N PRO A 1111 -39.73 -18.31 23.09
CA PRO A 1111 -40.32 -17.13 23.73
C PRO A 1111 -39.36 -16.40 24.67
N ARG A 1112 -38.19 -16.99 24.95
CA ARG A 1112 -37.11 -16.46 25.80
C ARG A 1112 -35.94 -15.88 25.00
N VAL A 1113 -36.15 -15.65 23.70
CA VAL A 1113 -35.16 -15.11 22.75
C VAL A 1113 -35.56 -13.72 22.30
N ALA A 1114 -34.81 -12.72 22.76
CA ALA A 1114 -34.82 -11.36 22.22
C ALA A 1114 -34.06 -11.30 20.88
N PHE A 1115 -34.44 -10.38 20.00
CA PHE A 1115 -33.86 -10.26 18.66
C PHE A 1115 -33.73 -8.79 18.26
N VAL A 1116 -32.53 -8.38 17.85
CA VAL A 1116 -32.18 -7.01 17.46
C VAL A 1116 -31.41 -7.06 16.13
N ILE A 1117 -31.64 -6.06 15.28
CA ILE A 1117 -30.91 -5.88 14.01
C ILE A 1117 -29.95 -4.71 14.20
N ALA A 1118 -28.65 -4.94 14.01
CA ALA A 1118 -27.63 -3.89 14.12
C ALA A 1118 -27.59 -2.98 12.88
N GLY A 1119 -27.88 -3.54 11.69
CA GLY A 1119 -27.71 -2.86 10.41
C GLY A 1119 -26.25 -2.47 10.18
N ALA A 1120 -26.03 -1.36 9.48
CA ALA A 1120 -24.69 -0.81 9.26
C ALA A 1120 -23.98 -0.28 10.52
N ASN A 1121 -24.62 -0.30 11.71
CA ASN A 1121 -24.02 0.20 12.95
C ASN A 1121 -22.99 -0.77 13.55
N LEU A 1122 -22.98 -2.03 13.12
CA LEU A 1122 -21.85 -2.95 13.27
C LEU A 1122 -21.36 -3.36 11.89
N VAL A 1123 -20.12 -3.83 11.83
CA VAL A 1123 -19.72 -4.81 10.82
C VAL A 1123 -19.78 -6.17 11.52
N ILE A 1124 -20.37 -7.16 10.86
CA ILE A 1124 -20.40 -8.57 11.27
C ILE A 1124 -20.15 -9.37 10.00
N ASN A 1125 -18.90 -9.75 9.73
CA ASN A 1125 -18.48 -10.57 8.59
C ASN A 1125 -17.55 -11.76 8.98
N GLY A 1126 -17.43 -12.03 10.27
CA GLY A 1126 -16.52 -13.02 10.84
C GLY A 1126 -15.09 -12.51 11.10
N ALA A 1127 -14.56 -11.53 10.36
CA ALA A 1127 -13.20 -11.01 10.61
C ALA A 1127 -13.09 -10.03 11.81
N GLU A 1128 -14.22 -9.69 12.45
CA GLU A 1128 -14.29 -8.80 13.60
C GLU A 1128 -14.01 -9.51 14.94
N SER A 1129 -14.02 -8.77 16.05
CA SER A 1129 -14.04 -9.33 17.41
C SER A 1129 -14.71 -8.34 18.36
N TYR A 1130 -15.60 -8.81 19.23
CA TYR A 1130 -16.49 -7.95 20.00
C TYR A 1130 -16.25 -7.98 21.51
N THR A 1131 -16.45 -6.84 22.17
CA THR A 1131 -16.61 -6.74 23.62
C THR A 1131 -17.96 -6.15 24.00
N LEU A 1132 -18.58 -6.69 25.05
CA LEU A 1132 -19.81 -6.16 25.65
C LEU A 1132 -19.48 -5.35 26.91
N THR A 1133 -19.92 -4.11 26.96
CA THR A 1133 -19.81 -3.22 28.13
C THR A 1133 -21.18 -2.77 28.61
N ASN A 1134 -21.34 -2.59 29.92
CA ASN A 1134 -22.60 -2.15 30.52
C ASN A 1134 -22.75 -0.62 30.57
N LEU A 1135 -23.89 -0.13 31.07
CA LEU A 1135 -24.20 1.31 31.26
C LEU A 1135 -23.18 2.10 32.11
N ALA A 1136 -22.27 1.45 32.83
CA ALA A 1136 -21.17 2.08 33.58
C ALA A 1136 -19.82 1.98 32.84
N SER A 1137 -19.83 1.64 31.55
CA SER A 1137 -18.64 1.36 30.71
C SER A 1137 -17.70 0.31 31.30
N THR A 1138 -18.23 -0.59 32.14
CA THR A 1138 -17.47 -1.74 32.66
C THR A 1138 -17.56 -2.88 31.66
N LEU A 1139 -16.43 -3.50 31.32
CA LEU A 1139 -16.37 -4.72 30.52
C LEU A 1139 -17.15 -5.83 31.24
N VAL A 1140 -18.10 -6.42 30.52
CA VAL A 1140 -18.89 -7.57 30.97
C VAL A 1140 -18.27 -8.85 30.42
N ASP A 1141 -18.04 -8.89 29.10
CA ASP A 1141 -17.38 -10.02 28.45
C ASP A 1141 -16.75 -9.65 27.09
N GLY A 1142 -15.86 -10.52 26.61
CA GLY A 1142 -15.11 -10.41 25.35
C GLY A 1142 -13.61 -10.15 25.57
N PRO A 1143 -12.79 -10.07 24.50
CA PRO A 1143 -13.17 -10.22 23.08
C PRO A 1143 -13.77 -11.59 22.71
N THR A 1144 -14.57 -11.64 21.64
CA THR A 1144 -14.83 -12.87 20.89
C THR A 1144 -13.60 -13.31 20.10
N LEU A 1145 -13.58 -14.57 19.63
CA LEU A 1145 -12.56 -15.02 18.68
C LEU A 1145 -13.01 -14.69 17.24
N PRO A 1146 -12.13 -14.12 16.39
CA PRO A 1146 -12.45 -13.89 14.99
C PRO A 1146 -12.60 -15.23 14.26
N GLN A 1147 -13.48 -15.25 13.27
CA GLN A 1147 -13.71 -16.37 12.37
C GLN A 1147 -12.71 -16.31 11.19
N PRO A 1148 -12.24 -17.46 10.68
CA PRO A 1148 -11.48 -17.48 9.43
C PRO A 1148 -12.32 -16.93 8.27
N ALA A 1149 -11.71 -16.21 7.33
CA ALA A 1149 -12.41 -15.53 6.23
C ALA A 1149 -13.17 -16.47 5.25
N SER A 1150 -13.03 -17.78 5.40
CA SER A 1150 -13.77 -18.85 4.70
C SER A 1150 -14.33 -19.92 5.66
N GLY A 1151 -14.44 -19.59 6.95
CA GLY A 1151 -14.68 -20.55 8.03
C GLY A 1151 -16.15 -20.76 8.38
N ASN A 1152 -16.68 -21.96 8.14
CA ASN A 1152 -17.90 -22.44 8.80
C ASN A 1152 -17.61 -22.74 10.30
N ARG A 1153 -17.19 -21.79 11.14
CA ARG A 1153 -16.86 -22.06 12.56
C ARG A 1153 -17.59 -21.13 13.53
N ASN A 1154 -18.32 -21.75 14.47
CA ASN A 1154 -18.96 -21.08 15.59
C ASN A 1154 -18.04 -21.13 16.81
N TYR A 1155 -17.93 -20.02 17.54
CA TYR A 1155 -17.20 -19.95 18.81
C TYR A 1155 -18.18 -19.62 19.93
N GLN A 1156 -18.78 -20.66 20.52
CA GLN A 1156 -19.69 -20.48 21.64
C GLN A 1156 -18.92 -20.44 22.96
N ARG A 1157 -19.16 -19.41 23.77
CA ARG A 1157 -18.44 -19.16 25.01
C ARG A 1157 -18.90 -20.11 26.11
N LEU A 1158 -17.96 -20.79 26.78
CA LEU A 1158 -18.25 -21.82 27.79
C LEU A 1158 -18.49 -21.26 29.20
N GLN A 1159 -17.86 -20.14 29.56
CA GLN A 1159 -18.05 -19.47 30.87
C GLN A 1159 -17.82 -17.95 30.78
N PRO A 1160 -18.65 -17.12 31.44
CA PRO A 1160 -18.42 -15.68 31.60
C PRO A 1160 -17.07 -15.37 32.22
N VAL A 1161 -16.44 -14.27 31.78
CA VAL A 1161 -15.21 -13.68 32.37
C VAL A 1161 -13.99 -14.62 32.49
N ALA A 1162 -14.09 -15.86 31.98
CA ALA A 1162 -12.93 -16.71 31.68
C ALA A 1162 -11.97 -15.98 30.71
N ASP A 1163 -10.68 -16.32 30.73
CA ASP A 1163 -9.69 -15.67 29.88
C ASP A 1163 -10.00 -15.94 28.39
N PRO A 1164 -10.36 -14.92 27.59
CA PRO A 1164 -10.80 -15.11 26.21
C PRO A 1164 -9.67 -15.57 25.29
N SER A 1165 -8.40 -15.42 25.69
CA SER A 1165 -7.24 -15.91 24.93
C SER A 1165 -7.02 -17.43 25.02
N LEU A 1166 -7.70 -18.11 25.96
CA LEU A 1166 -7.57 -19.54 26.15
C LEU A 1166 -8.62 -20.30 25.33
N ALA A 1167 -8.17 -21.25 24.49
CA ALA A 1167 -9.07 -22.13 23.74
C ALA A 1167 -10.06 -22.90 24.65
N SER A 1168 -9.69 -23.19 25.90
CA SER A 1168 -10.57 -23.82 26.90
C SER A 1168 -11.76 -22.96 27.35
N SER A 1169 -11.79 -21.67 26.99
CA SER A 1169 -12.93 -20.78 27.25
C SER A 1169 -14.03 -20.91 26.18
N TRP A 1170 -13.77 -21.63 25.08
CA TRP A 1170 -14.61 -21.68 23.89
C TRP A 1170 -14.95 -23.11 23.46
N LEU A 1171 -16.16 -23.29 22.97
CA LEU A 1171 -16.61 -24.46 22.23
C LEU A 1171 -16.59 -24.12 20.75
N SER A 1172 -15.56 -24.56 20.04
CA SER A 1172 -15.47 -24.43 18.59
C SER A 1172 -16.16 -25.61 17.91
N GLN A 1173 -17.05 -25.35 16.96
CA GLN A 1173 -17.73 -26.36 16.15
C GLN A 1173 -17.94 -25.88 14.71
N THR A 1174 -17.97 -26.82 13.76
CA THR A 1174 -18.36 -26.52 12.38
C THR A 1174 -19.84 -26.13 12.31
N ALA A 1175 -20.14 -25.02 11.66
CA ALA A 1175 -21.50 -24.50 11.51
C ALA A 1175 -22.33 -25.42 10.60
N THR A 1176 -23.44 -25.97 11.13
CA THR A 1176 -24.39 -26.80 10.37
C THR A 1176 -25.82 -26.51 10.82
N VAL A 1177 -26.81 -26.89 10.00
CA VAL A 1177 -28.25 -26.78 10.33
C VAL A 1177 -28.61 -27.45 11.67
N THR A 1178 -27.85 -28.46 12.10
CA THR A 1178 -28.10 -29.23 13.32
C THR A 1178 -27.33 -28.75 14.55
N ASN A 1179 -26.21 -28.04 14.37
CA ASN A 1179 -25.27 -27.70 15.45
C ASN A 1179 -25.13 -26.17 15.67
N ALA A 1180 -25.54 -25.34 14.71
CA ALA A 1180 -25.48 -23.88 14.79
C ALA A 1180 -26.80 -23.28 15.31
N THR A 1181 -27.38 -23.84 16.37
CA THR A 1181 -28.76 -23.54 16.77
C THR A 1181 -28.86 -22.23 17.58
N PRO A 1182 -29.39 -21.12 17.01
CA PRO A 1182 -29.43 -19.83 17.69
C PRO A 1182 -30.41 -19.85 18.87
N GLY A 1183 -29.98 -19.36 20.03
CA GLY A 1183 -30.79 -19.38 21.25
C GLY A 1183 -30.86 -20.74 21.95
N SER A 1184 -30.01 -21.70 21.60
CA SER A 1184 -29.86 -22.96 22.34
C SER A 1184 -28.52 -23.66 22.06
N GLY A 1185 -27.67 -23.80 23.08
CA GLY A 1185 -26.44 -24.61 22.99
C GLY A 1185 -25.70 -24.72 24.31
N GLN A 1186 -25.76 -23.67 25.13
CA GLN A 1186 -25.31 -23.70 26.51
C GLN A 1186 -26.33 -24.42 27.41
N GLY A 1187 -25.82 -25.21 28.36
CA GLY A 1187 -26.62 -25.75 29.47
C GLY A 1187 -27.02 -24.66 30.47
N PRO A 1188 -27.70 -25.00 31.58
CA PRO A 1188 -27.78 -24.06 32.69
C PRO A 1188 -26.35 -23.76 33.16
N GLY A 1189 -25.94 -22.50 33.04
CA GLY A 1189 -24.58 -22.09 33.38
C GLY A 1189 -24.30 -22.19 34.88
N ASN A 1190 -23.07 -21.86 35.26
CA ASN A 1190 -22.62 -22.00 36.65
C ASN A 1190 -23.16 -20.88 37.58
N GLY A 1191 -23.95 -19.94 37.07
CA GLY A 1191 -24.39 -18.74 37.78
C GLY A 1191 -23.27 -17.71 37.81
N ALA A 1192 -22.85 -17.27 36.62
CA ALA A 1192 -21.69 -16.39 36.40
C ALA A 1192 -22.02 -15.10 35.62
N GLY A 1193 -23.25 -14.93 35.13
CA GLY A 1193 -23.78 -13.64 34.66
C GLY A 1193 -24.13 -13.60 33.16
N VAL A 1194 -23.76 -12.50 32.51
CA VAL A 1194 -24.04 -12.21 31.08
C VAL A 1194 -22.75 -12.38 30.27
N TYR A 1195 -22.83 -12.99 29.08
CA TYR A 1195 -21.66 -13.30 28.25
C TYR A 1195 -22.00 -13.38 26.75
N ILE A 1196 -20.98 -13.33 25.90
CA ILE A 1196 -21.14 -13.22 24.43
C ILE A 1196 -20.46 -14.35 23.64
N SER A 1197 -21.07 -14.72 22.52
CA SER A 1197 -20.62 -15.74 21.56
C SER A 1197 -20.80 -15.26 20.13
N GLU A 1198 -20.07 -15.86 19.19
CA GLU A 1198 -20.10 -15.47 17.78
C GLU A 1198 -20.35 -16.68 16.86
N VAL A 1199 -21.20 -16.49 15.83
CA VAL A 1199 -21.79 -17.58 15.05
C VAL A 1199 -21.77 -17.25 13.55
N ALA A 1200 -21.27 -18.19 12.76
CA ALA A 1200 -21.07 -18.09 11.31
C ALA A 1200 -22.37 -18.19 10.50
N ASP A 1201 -22.35 -17.75 9.25
CA ASP A 1201 -23.45 -17.96 8.31
C ASP A 1201 -23.65 -19.45 7.98
N LEU A 1202 -24.91 -19.85 7.81
CA LEU A 1202 -25.25 -21.23 7.50
C LEU A 1202 -24.77 -21.62 6.09
N GLY A 1203 -23.59 -22.27 6.05
CA GLY A 1203 -22.93 -22.82 4.87
C GLY A 1203 -21.58 -22.20 4.53
N GLY A 1204 -21.13 -21.13 5.19
CA GLY A 1204 -19.88 -20.42 4.86
C GLY A 1204 -19.93 -19.81 3.46
N THR A 1205 -21.08 -19.27 3.11
CA THR A 1205 -21.46 -18.80 1.77
C THR A 1205 -21.01 -17.36 1.49
N GLY A 1206 -20.30 -16.73 2.43
CA GLY A 1206 -19.95 -15.30 2.38
C GLY A 1206 -21.18 -14.38 2.51
N ASN A 1207 -22.31 -14.91 2.97
CA ASN A 1207 -23.56 -14.17 3.11
C ASN A 1207 -23.76 -13.69 4.56
N PHE A 1208 -22.94 -12.70 4.90
CA PHE A 1208 -22.84 -12.07 6.22
C PHE A 1208 -24.15 -11.46 6.77
N ASP A 1209 -25.24 -11.40 6.00
CA ASP A 1209 -26.54 -10.88 6.48
C ASP A 1209 -27.18 -11.75 7.58
N PHE A 1210 -26.75 -13.02 7.69
CA PHE A 1210 -27.26 -14.03 8.62
C PHE A 1210 -26.28 -14.42 9.74
N GLU A 1211 -25.11 -13.80 9.79
CA GLU A 1211 -24.20 -13.89 10.94
C GLU A 1211 -24.74 -13.04 12.11
N PHE A 1212 -24.38 -13.45 13.33
CA PHE A 1212 -24.89 -12.82 14.53
C PHE A 1212 -23.95 -12.98 15.72
N VAL A 1213 -24.06 -12.01 16.63
CA VAL A 1213 -23.53 -12.12 18.00
C VAL A 1213 -24.67 -12.58 18.91
N GLU A 1214 -24.41 -13.62 19.70
CA GLU A 1214 -25.33 -14.17 20.70
C GLU A 1214 -24.92 -13.71 22.09
N VAL A 1215 -25.87 -13.14 22.84
CA VAL A 1215 -25.69 -12.79 24.26
C VAL A 1215 -26.54 -13.74 25.10
N HIS A 1216 -25.93 -14.41 26.09
CA HIS A 1216 -26.62 -15.29 27.03
C HIS A 1216 -26.56 -14.74 28.46
N TYR A 1217 -27.54 -15.11 29.28
CA TYR A 1217 -27.60 -14.78 30.72
C TYR A 1217 -27.94 -16.03 31.53
N ASP A 1218 -27.00 -16.54 32.33
CA ASP A 1218 -27.18 -17.80 33.07
C ASP A 1218 -27.77 -17.65 34.49
N GLY A 1219 -27.93 -16.41 34.97
CA GLY A 1219 -28.54 -16.10 36.27
C GLY A 1219 -27.59 -15.87 37.44
N GLY A 1220 -26.29 -15.66 37.18
CA GLY A 1220 -25.31 -15.17 38.17
C GLY A 1220 -25.49 -13.72 38.62
#